data_AF-A0A498C4T8-F1
#
_entry.id   AF-A0A498C4T8-F1
#
_cell.length_a   1.000
_cell.length_b   1.000
_cell.length_c   1.000
_cell.angle_alpha   90.00
_cell.angle_beta   90.00
_cell.angle_gamma   90.00
#
_symmetry.space_group_name_H-M   'P 1'
#
loop_
_entity.id
_entity.type
_entity.pdbx_description
1 polymer ?
#
loop_
_entity_poly.entity_id
_entity_poly.type
_entity_poly.pdbx_seq_one_letter_code
_entity_poly.pdbx_strand_id
1 'polypeptide(L)'
;MKTQTSQPSHRDHGQYSGVYLQQGRMITDADWNALDEIGQRRLVGALWDAIASGAPRQGGLRLSDGAGVRLHPGVLYVGGVPARLVGDGPMAPDEQPRYPDPPPFEGRDLTLYADVWERSVTALEDPALMDPALHGADTSSRGETVLQVKWCPRGVDPTDPAVNPPLGDAPLALRLRHIFVGDDPCDPCASEMNLDERIGNYLFRVEVHDLFRDEAGDRQLVLKWSRDNGAEAHEADNVPEGFDRGDWVWEFYDDASEQTLGRHLPEGYRPRRGRLSTTFERPPEGEPRAFVRQWDGFLQLNLDAAILVTGVDRGAELDPELDPDAHGWVDIDAGVLQVNGERLELRLAFADRAFLPGDYWQAAVREAVQGPGDYVLGDESVGEPPRGVRHRYLRLGELDGDGALVPHSDAERRRFNFPPLTDLAAADVGFNERCNALFQGAENVQQALDALCDIAAEHIAYRLPDCRGGMEVTVKRLLAEALAERWPDIDGDGRLSVRDMLDGLLCHLDSAALPHDVPECRDGRRSLRERLRIPVGRTTTAEPLNRLLCDTTADHLPLGRETELCPDLDREGVETVQDALNTLCGRSAGGGCARVVVPGDLTRTLKELIDQEAESIWLCLKPGEHELPPGLDLEAGRHIRISGAGYRACRILVRAPLWQLEAPEIQLTDLGIYFEGDESAGLRLTGEDISVTGVHFQDAHAQEDEPMVHIRGPQPSRKGVTALRLEDSRFFPWGRKLALLLEQVSYVGHVRHNWIEGEVHYNPMIDKPVDPDRQGIARTSIDGDRVVLGRVAVVVGGEDRDERDPAPERRATTRPLLGAAPIPGIRGQPGNAGGDAPRRGREGEDIEVSPGGGGVYIENNVIERWVSLMESGLVRRNILEGQVAGPVLLNVQHNAFAVGSSFIGGQLVATGNHVFSDRSHDSSEVWFIANQLIAQGNLAEDRESEARYSAESHAVANNLLNFRAF
;
A
#
# COMPACT_ATOMS: atom_id res chain seq x y z
N MET A 1 20.79 40.68 2.30
CA MET A 1 21.59 41.29 1.22
C MET A 1 20.91 40.91 -0.10
N LYS A 2 20.87 41.78 -1.12
CA LYS A 2 20.31 41.44 -2.44
C LYS A 2 21.44 41.18 -3.42
N THR A 3 21.26 40.25 -4.34
CA THR A 3 22.18 39.96 -5.45
C THR A 3 21.85 40.84 -6.65
N GLN A 4 22.86 41.09 -7.50
CA GLN A 4 22.66 41.67 -8.82
C GLN A 4 22.60 40.52 -9.82
N THR A 5 21.42 40.25 -10.35
CA THR A 5 21.13 39.13 -11.25
C THR A 5 20.45 39.65 -12.50
N SER A 6 20.87 39.17 -13.68
CA SER A 6 20.19 39.48 -14.94
C SER A 6 18.82 38.83 -14.98
N GLN A 7 17.82 39.56 -15.52
CA GLN A 7 16.48 39.00 -15.68
C GLN A 7 16.52 37.82 -16.65
N PRO A 8 15.75 36.74 -16.39
CA PRO A 8 15.58 35.66 -17.36
C PRO A 8 15.01 36.21 -18.67
N SER A 9 15.60 35.80 -19.80
CA SER A 9 15.18 36.17 -21.16
C SER A 9 13.95 35.37 -21.64
N HIS A 10 13.01 35.07 -20.75
CA HIS A 10 11.70 34.48 -21.08
C HIS A 10 10.58 35.24 -20.39
N ARG A 11 9.49 35.49 -21.11
CA ARG A 11 8.23 35.96 -20.50
C ARG A 11 7.40 34.77 -20.05
N ASP A 12 6.55 34.98 -19.05
CA ASP A 12 5.70 33.97 -18.41
C ASP A 12 4.48 33.57 -19.29
N HIS A 13 4.68 33.54 -20.61
CA HIS A 13 3.65 33.34 -21.64
C HIS A 13 3.89 32.10 -22.52
N GLY A 14 5.06 31.46 -22.42
CA GLY A 14 5.51 30.39 -23.33
C GLY A 14 5.66 29.02 -22.67
N GLN A 15 5.32 27.96 -23.41
CA GLN A 15 5.55 26.56 -23.01
C GLN A 15 6.99 26.11 -23.28
N TYR A 16 7.96 26.93 -22.84
CA TYR A 16 9.34 26.72 -23.24
C TYR A 16 9.93 25.42 -22.65
N SER A 17 10.53 24.62 -23.54
CA SER A 17 11.06 23.29 -23.25
C SER A 17 12.54 23.32 -22.86
N GLY A 18 13.29 24.33 -23.32
CA GLY A 18 14.70 24.57 -23.05
C GLY A 18 15.25 25.83 -23.72
N VAL A 19 16.55 26.05 -23.59
CA VAL A 19 17.33 27.12 -24.23
C VAL A 19 18.43 26.49 -25.07
N TYR A 20 18.60 26.95 -26.31
CA TYR A 20 19.64 26.44 -27.22
C TYR A 20 20.54 27.59 -27.69
N LEU A 21 21.81 27.54 -27.29
CA LEU A 21 22.82 28.51 -27.72
C LEU A 21 23.12 28.34 -29.21
N GLN A 22 23.12 29.43 -29.96
CA GLN A 22 23.43 29.42 -31.39
C GLN A 22 24.95 29.44 -31.64
N GLN A 23 25.41 28.72 -32.66
CA GLN A 23 26.83 28.71 -33.04
C GLN A 23 27.28 30.11 -33.47
N GLY A 24 28.34 30.63 -32.84
CA GLY A 24 28.94 31.92 -33.21
C GLY A 24 28.21 33.19 -32.70
N ARG A 25 27.07 33.05 -32.01
CA ARG A 25 26.37 34.18 -31.36
C ARG A 25 26.99 34.50 -29.98
N MET A 26 26.57 35.63 -29.41
CA MET A 26 26.97 36.04 -28.06
C MET A 26 26.30 35.15 -27.01
N ILE A 27 27.05 34.76 -25.97
CA ILE A 27 26.52 34.02 -24.82
C ILE A 27 26.25 35.02 -23.69
N THR A 28 25.03 35.05 -23.15
CA THR A 28 24.63 35.92 -22.04
C THR A 28 24.39 35.12 -20.75
N ASP A 29 24.47 35.78 -19.59
CA ASP A 29 24.09 35.18 -18.31
C ASP A 29 22.55 35.06 -18.15
N ALA A 30 21.79 35.92 -18.82
CA ALA A 30 20.32 35.82 -18.92
C ALA A 30 19.86 34.49 -19.54
N ASP A 31 20.57 33.99 -20.56
CA ASP A 31 20.26 32.71 -21.23
C ASP A 31 20.57 31.49 -20.34
N TRP A 32 21.65 31.55 -19.54
CA TRP A 32 21.95 30.51 -18.55
C TRP A 32 20.94 30.50 -17.40
N ASN A 33 20.53 31.68 -16.91
CA ASN A 33 19.47 31.80 -15.90
C ASN A 33 18.13 31.24 -16.43
N ALA A 34 17.78 31.55 -17.69
CA ALA A 34 16.58 31.02 -18.34
C ALA A 34 16.65 29.49 -18.54
N LEU A 35 17.82 28.93 -18.89
CA LEU A 35 18.01 27.48 -19.01
C LEU A 35 17.75 26.76 -17.68
N ASP A 36 18.35 27.24 -16.59
CA ASP A 36 18.17 26.68 -15.25
C ASP A 36 16.70 26.82 -14.78
N GLU A 37 16.08 27.98 -14.97
CA GLU A 37 14.69 28.21 -14.53
C GLU A 37 13.66 27.43 -15.37
N ILE A 38 13.88 27.24 -16.67
CA ILE A 38 13.05 26.35 -17.50
C ILE A 38 13.25 24.89 -17.07
N GLY A 39 14.50 24.45 -16.89
CA GLY A 39 14.84 23.11 -16.44
C GLY A 39 14.23 22.78 -15.07
N GLN A 40 14.37 23.68 -14.10
CA GLN A 40 13.80 23.53 -12.75
C GLN A 40 12.27 23.55 -12.77
N ARG A 41 11.61 24.44 -13.53
CA ARG A 41 10.14 24.44 -13.62
C ARG A 41 9.60 23.18 -14.28
N ARG A 42 10.25 22.70 -15.37
CA ARG A 42 9.88 21.42 -15.99
C ARG A 42 10.12 20.26 -15.04
N LEU A 43 11.23 20.24 -14.29
CA LEU A 43 11.52 19.18 -13.31
C LEU A 43 10.57 19.21 -12.11
N VAL A 44 10.25 20.38 -11.55
CA VAL A 44 9.34 20.51 -10.39
C VAL A 44 7.90 20.22 -10.80
N GLY A 45 7.44 20.75 -11.94
CA GLY A 45 6.13 20.44 -12.50
C GLY A 45 6.02 18.95 -12.85
N ALA A 46 7.04 18.40 -13.52
CA ALA A 46 7.12 16.96 -13.74
C ALA A 46 7.11 16.22 -12.41
N LEU A 47 7.96 16.48 -11.41
CA LEU A 47 7.96 15.73 -10.14
C LEU A 47 6.64 15.81 -9.37
N TRP A 48 5.91 16.92 -9.48
CA TRP A 48 4.56 17.06 -8.92
C TRP A 48 3.55 16.11 -9.60
N ASP A 49 3.76 15.83 -10.90
CA ASP A 49 2.88 15.03 -11.77
C ASP A 49 3.50 13.67 -12.24
N ALA A 50 4.74 13.34 -11.90
CA ALA A 50 5.54 12.22 -12.47
C ALA A 50 5.46 10.96 -11.60
N ILE A 51 4.47 10.96 -10.73
CA ILE A 51 3.99 9.83 -9.94
C ILE A 51 3.53 8.65 -10.86
N ALA A 52 3.30 8.88 -12.16
CA ALA A 52 3.40 7.89 -13.24
C ALA A 52 3.33 8.55 -14.64
N SER A 53 2.15 8.98 -15.08
CA SER A 53 1.84 9.69 -16.34
C SER A 53 0.31 9.78 -16.53
N GLY A 54 -0.18 10.87 -17.14
CA GLY A 54 -1.60 11.08 -17.41
C GLY A 54 -1.98 12.55 -17.54
N ALA A 55 -3.27 12.86 -17.38
CA ALA A 55 -3.74 14.21 -17.08
C ALA A 55 -3.92 14.35 -15.55
N PRO A 56 -3.35 15.37 -14.88
CA PRO A 56 -3.53 15.56 -13.45
C PRO A 56 -5.01 15.70 -13.05
N ARG A 57 -5.44 15.01 -11.98
CA ARG A 57 -6.81 15.06 -11.44
C ARG A 57 -7.34 16.49 -11.19
N GLN A 58 -6.44 17.45 -10.91
CA GLN A 58 -6.74 18.88 -10.86
C GLN A 58 -5.88 19.64 -11.87
N GLY A 59 -6.49 20.44 -12.74
CA GLY A 59 -5.77 21.24 -13.76
C GLY A 59 -5.31 20.48 -15.01
N GLY A 60 -5.63 19.19 -15.13
CA GLY A 60 -5.36 18.39 -16.32
C GLY A 60 -6.30 18.67 -17.50
N LEU A 61 -5.85 18.32 -18.70
CA LEU A 61 -6.65 18.34 -19.94
C LEU A 61 -7.87 17.43 -19.80
N ARG A 62 -9.07 17.92 -20.14
CA ARG A 62 -10.32 17.15 -20.07
C ARG A 62 -11.17 17.27 -21.35
N LEU A 63 -11.83 16.18 -21.72
CA LEU A 63 -12.90 16.16 -22.73
C LEU A 63 -14.29 16.24 -22.07
N SER A 64 -15.27 16.82 -22.77
CA SER A 64 -16.68 16.76 -22.39
C SER A 64 -17.61 16.75 -23.60
N ASP A 65 -18.66 15.95 -23.53
CA ASP A 65 -19.78 15.82 -24.47
C ASP A 65 -20.92 16.79 -24.11
N GLY A 66 -20.88 18.00 -24.68
CA GLY A 66 -21.95 18.98 -24.59
C GLY A 66 -22.87 18.91 -25.81
N ALA A 67 -23.14 20.07 -26.42
CA ALA A 67 -23.72 20.16 -27.77
C ALA A 67 -22.67 19.85 -28.86
N GLY A 68 -21.87 18.80 -28.66
CA GLY A 68 -20.60 18.53 -29.34
C GLY A 68 -19.43 18.44 -28.36
N VAL A 69 -18.32 17.82 -28.79
CA VAL A 69 -17.14 17.62 -27.94
C VAL A 69 -16.36 18.91 -27.74
N ARG A 70 -16.00 19.18 -26.48
CA ARG A 70 -15.19 20.34 -26.08
C ARG A 70 -13.92 19.90 -25.34
N LEU A 71 -12.81 20.54 -25.69
CA LEU A 71 -11.54 20.49 -24.99
C LEU A 71 -11.55 21.51 -23.85
N HIS A 72 -11.23 21.08 -22.64
CA HIS A 72 -10.99 21.96 -21.49
C HIS A 72 -9.49 22.19 -21.36
N PRO A 73 -8.99 23.44 -21.39
CA PRO A 73 -7.59 23.78 -21.18
C PRO A 73 -7.00 23.16 -19.90
N GLY A 74 -5.75 22.73 -19.98
CA GLY A 74 -5.09 21.98 -18.90
C GLY A 74 -3.78 21.34 -19.31
N VAL A 75 -3.15 20.59 -18.40
CA VAL A 75 -1.87 19.89 -18.60
C VAL A 75 -2.09 18.41 -18.97
N LEU A 76 -1.23 17.87 -19.83
CA LEU A 76 -1.18 16.46 -20.21
C LEU A 76 0.28 15.99 -20.25
N TYR A 77 0.53 14.76 -19.78
CA TYR A 77 1.84 14.11 -19.90
C TYR A 77 1.83 13.04 -20.98
N VAL A 78 2.69 13.18 -21.99
CA VAL A 78 2.85 12.18 -23.06
C VAL A 78 4.32 11.78 -23.16
N GLY A 79 4.62 10.48 -22.94
CA GLY A 79 5.99 9.96 -22.97
C GLY A 79 6.95 10.68 -22.00
N GLY A 80 6.45 11.10 -20.83
CA GLY A 80 7.21 11.84 -19.82
C GLY A 80 7.34 13.35 -20.07
N VAL A 81 6.81 13.88 -21.18
CA VAL A 81 6.87 15.31 -21.52
C VAL A 81 5.60 16.02 -21.05
N PRO A 82 5.69 17.07 -20.19
CA PRO A 82 4.57 17.95 -19.88
C PRO A 82 4.23 18.82 -21.09
N ALA A 83 2.96 18.83 -21.49
CA ALA A 83 2.43 19.72 -22.52
C ALA A 83 1.11 20.36 -22.04
N ARG A 84 0.82 21.60 -22.45
CA ARG A 84 -0.35 22.35 -21.97
C ARG A 84 -1.24 22.79 -23.12
N LEU A 85 -2.55 22.63 -22.98
CA LEU A 85 -3.53 23.33 -23.80
C LEU A 85 -3.89 24.63 -23.09
N VAL A 86 -3.71 25.76 -23.78
CA VAL A 86 -3.97 27.11 -23.23
C VAL A 86 -5.28 27.64 -23.80
N GLY A 87 -6.10 28.26 -22.94
CA GLY A 87 -7.33 28.95 -23.32
C GLY A 87 -8.12 29.42 -22.10
N ASP A 88 -9.02 30.38 -22.29
CA ASP A 88 -9.84 30.97 -21.22
C ASP A 88 -11.11 30.16 -20.89
N GLY A 89 -11.39 29.10 -21.65
CA GLY A 89 -12.57 28.26 -21.47
C GLY A 89 -12.64 27.09 -22.47
N PRO A 90 -13.74 26.31 -22.47
CA PRO A 90 -13.87 25.13 -23.31
C PRO A 90 -14.04 25.46 -24.80
N MET A 91 -13.18 24.88 -25.64
CA MET A 91 -13.10 25.09 -27.09
C MET A 91 -13.39 23.81 -27.88
N ALA A 92 -13.77 23.90 -29.16
CA ALA A 92 -13.83 22.75 -30.05
C ALA A 92 -12.41 22.30 -30.50
N PRO A 93 -12.22 21.06 -30.99
CA PRO A 93 -10.93 20.59 -31.47
C PRO A 93 -10.35 21.38 -32.66
N ASP A 94 -11.19 21.99 -33.49
CA ASP A 94 -10.82 22.87 -34.60
C ASP A 94 -10.61 24.35 -34.17
N GLU A 95 -10.92 24.71 -32.92
CA GLU A 95 -10.72 26.06 -32.35
C GLU A 95 -9.37 26.21 -31.60
N GLN A 96 -8.46 25.23 -31.70
CA GLN A 96 -7.20 25.18 -30.94
C GLN A 96 -6.19 26.26 -31.36
N PRO A 97 -5.71 27.14 -30.45
CA PRO A 97 -4.76 28.22 -30.79
C PRO A 97 -3.42 27.78 -31.37
N ARG A 98 -3.01 26.53 -31.11
CA ARG A 98 -1.75 25.93 -31.59
C ARG A 98 -1.97 24.88 -32.70
N TYR A 99 -3.16 24.83 -33.32
CA TYR A 99 -3.43 24.00 -34.49
C TYR A 99 -4.04 24.85 -35.62
N PRO A 100 -3.22 25.69 -36.29
CA PRO A 100 -3.69 26.55 -37.37
C PRO A 100 -4.03 25.75 -38.63
N ASP A 101 -4.96 26.29 -39.43
CA ASP A 101 -5.56 25.67 -40.62
C ASP A 101 -5.95 24.18 -40.42
N PRO A 102 -6.66 23.79 -39.34
CA PRO A 102 -6.92 22.40 -39.05
C PRO A 102 -7.85 21.77 -40.13
N PRO A 103 -7.83 20.42 -40.28
CA PRO A 103 -8.77 19.73 -41.15
C PRO A 103 -10.23 19.99 -40.72
N PRO A 104 -11.22 19.69 -41.57
CA PRO A 104 -12.62 19.72 -41.14
C PRO A 104 -12.87 18.77 -39.95
N PHE A 105 -13.59 19.25 -38.95
CA PHE A 105 -14.01 18.47 -37.79
C PHE A 105 -15.50 18.12 -37.90
N GLU A 106 -15.82 16.92 -38.39
CA GLU A 106 -17.22 16.46 -38.53
C GLU A 106 -17.86 16.03 -37.20
N GLY A 107 -17.03 15.77 -36.18
CA GLY A 107 -17.46 15.48 -34.82
C GLY A 107 -18.15 14.12 -34.59
N ARG A 108 -18.05 13.18 -35.53
CA ARG A 108 -18.71 11.86 -35.51
C ARG A 108 -17.79 10.79 -36.09
N ASP A 109 -17.85 9.57 -35.56
CA ASP A 109 -17.04 8.43 -36.03
C ASP A 109 -15.52 8.74 -36.15
N LEU A 110 -14.99 9.45 -35.14
CA LEU A 110 -13.58 9.84 -35.04
C LEU A 110 -12.90 9.27 -33.79
N THR A 111 -11.63 8.90 -33.90
CA THR A 111 -10.73 8.73 -32.75
C THR A 111 -9.99 10.05 -32.51
N LEU A 112 -10.03 10.56 -31.28
CA LEU A 112 -9.29 11.76 -30.86
C LEU A 112 -7.93 11.36 -30.25
N TYR A 113 -6.87 12.10 -30.55
CA TYR A 113 -5.55 11.87 -29.98
C TYR A 113 -4.75 13.16 -29.77
N ALA A 114 -3.95 13.21 -28.71
CA ALA A 114 -2.94 14.25 -28.54
C ALA A 114 -1.68 13.89 -29.34
N ASP A 115 -1.14 14.87 -30.04
CA ASP A 115 0.20 14.89 -30.61
C ASP A 115 1.05 15.92 -29.84
N VAL A 116 2.14 15.45 -29.24
CA VAL A 116 3.07 16.25 -28.42
C VAL A 116 4.48 16.14 -28.97
N TRP A 117 5.04 17.29 -29.33
CA TRP A 117 6.36 17.42 -29.92
C TRP A 117 7.02 18.73 -29.48
N GLU A 118 8.31 18.88 -29.74
CA GLU A 118 9.06 20.10 -29.40
C GLU A 118 9.58 20.78 -30.67
N ARG A 119 9.51 22.11 -30.72
CA ARG A 119 9.95 22.95 -31.84
C ARG A 119 10.92 24.03 -31.37
N SER A 120 11.76 24.53 -32.28
CA SER A 120 12.53 25.75 -32.04
C SER A 120 11.63 26.99 -32.20
N VAL A 121 11.77 27.95 -31.29
CA VAL A 121 11.24 29.31 -31.38
C VAL A 121 12.42 30.25 -31.56
N THR A 122 12.41 31.02 -32.63
CA THR A 122 13.46 31.96 -33.00
C THR A 122 13.12 33.40 -32.60
N ALA A 123 14.12 34.29 -32.62
CA ALA A 123 13.92 35.71 -32.37
C ALA A 123 13.00 36.41 -33.41
N LEU A 124 12.73 35.78 -34.56
CA LEU A 124 11.76 36.25 -35.55
C LEU A 124 10.30 36.06 -35.07
N GLU A 125 10.05 35.06 -34.24
CA GLU A 125 8.72 34.75 -33.67
C GLU A 125 8.51 35.43 -32.31
N ASP A 126 9.53 35.41 -31.45
CA ASP A 126 9.54 36.13 -30.17
C ASP A 126 10.69 37.16 -30.16
N PRO A 127 10.44 38.41 -30.60
CA PRO A 127 11.43 39.48 -30.55
C PRO A 127 11.96 39.81 -29.15
N ALA A 128 11.36 39.28 -28.07
CA ALA A 128 11.91 39.42 -26.72
C ALA A 128 13.15 38.54 -26.47
N LEU A 129 13.49 37.62 -27.38
CA LEU A 129 14.72 36.84 -27.34
C LEU A 129 15.95 37.63 -27.81
N MET A 130 15.76 38.77 -28.50
CA MET A 130 16.85 39.68 -28.86
C MET A 130 17.24 40.54 -27.65
N ASP A 131 18.54 40.67 -27.35
CA ASP A 131 19.01 41.53 -26.26
C ASP A 131 19.05 43.02 -26.70
N PRO A 132 18.22 43.93 -26.12
CA PRO A 132 18.20 45.33 -26.52
C PRO A 132 19.46 46.11 -26.12
N ALA A 133 20.18 45.68 -25.07
CA ALA A 133 21.44 46.27 -24.66
C ALA A 133 22.60 45.89 -25.60
N LEU A 134 22.46 44.80 -26.35
CA LEU A 134 23.37 44.37 -27.41
C LEU A 134 22.88 44.77 -28.82
N HIS A 135 22.13 45.88 -28.93
CA HIS A 135 21.57 46.40 -30.18
C HIS A 135 20.60 45.44 -30.91
N GLY A 136 19.91 44.57 -30.18
CA GLY A 136 19.01 43.56 -30.76
C GLY A 136 19.75 42.33 -31.27
N ALA A 137 20.90 41.98 -30.67
CA ALA A 137 21.60 40.76 -31.02
C ALA A 137 20.77 39.52 -30.62
N ASP A 138 20.64 38.59 -31.57
CA ASP A 138 20.19 37.23 -31.31
C ASP A 138 21.30 36.43 -30.60
N THR A 139 20.95 35.79 -29.49
CA THR A 139 21.88 35.06 -28.60
C THR A 139 21.57 33.57 -28.56
N SER A 140 20.29 33.21 -28.51
CA SER A 140 19.83 31.83 -28.31
C SER A 140 18.37 31.66 -28.73
N SER A 141 18.02 30.47 -29.23
CA SER A 141 16.63 30.09 -29.46
C SER A 141 16.02 29.44 -28.21
N ARG A 142 14.69 29.35 -28.17
CA ARG A 142 13.96 28.56 -27.17
C ARG A 142 13.46 27.27 -27.81
N GLY A 143 13.34 26.21 -27.04
CA GLY A 143 12.42 25.13 -27.41
C GLY A 143 11.01 25.48 -26.93
N GLU A 144 9.96 25.12 -27.65
CA GLU A 144 8.56 25.16 -27.20
C GLU A 144 7.95 23.76 -27.31
N THR A 145 7.22 23.31 -26.29
CA THR A 145 6.39 22.10 -26.38
C THR A 145 5.06 22.45 -27.01
N VAL A 146 4.73 21.80 -28.13
CA VAL A 146 3.42 21.92 -28.80
C VAL A 146 2.52 20.77 -28.35
N LEU A 147 1.25 21.08 -28.08
CA LEU A 147 0.18 20.11 -27.90
C LEU A 147 -0.92 20.40 -28.93
N GLN A 148 -1.26 19.40 -29.73
CA GLN A 148 -2.40 19.44 -30.66
C GLN A 148 -3.28 18.22 -30.41
N VAL A 149 -4.58 18.43 -30.20
CA VAL A 149 -5.58 17.37 -30.29
C VAL A 149 -5.95 17.17 -31.75
N LYS A 150 -5.44 16.11 -32.37
CA LYS A 150 -5.72 15.68 -33.74
C LYS A 150 -6.79 14.57 -33.74
N TRP A 151 -7.28 14.21 -34.91
CA TRP A 151 -8.28 13.15 -35.09
C TRP A 151 -8.00 12.29 -36.33
N CYS A 152 -8.51 11.06 -36.30
CA CYS A 152 -8.49 10.11 -37.40
C CYS A 152 -9.82 9.35 -37.47
N PRO A 153 -10.13 8.66 -38.59
CA PRO A 153 -11.32 7.80 -38.69
C PRO A 153 -11.37 6.77 -37.56
N ARG A 154 -12.55 6.52 -37.00
CA ARG A 154 -12.75 5.54 -35.93
C ARG A 154 -12.24 4.15 -36.33
N GLY A 155 -11.52 3.50 -35.42
CA GLY A 155 -10.91 2.20 -35.65
C GLY A 155 -9.47 2.25 -36.19
N VAL A 156 -8.98 3.43 -36.61
CA VAL A 156 -7.54 3.67 -36.79
C VAL A 156 -6.92 3.91 -35.41
N ASP A 157 -5.83 3.21 -35.09
CA ASP A 157 -5.03 3.49 -33.88
C ASP A 157 -3.95 4.55 -34.20
N PRO A 158 -4.08 5.79 -33.69
CA PRO A 158 -3.08 6.85 -33.91
C PRO A 158 -1.82 6.70 -33.05
N THR A 159 -1.74 5.66 -32.21
CA THR A 159 -0.59 5.35 -31.36
C THR A 159 0.25 4.17 -31.88
N ASP A 160 -0.23 3.44 -32.91
CA ASP A 160 0.55 2.42 -33.62
C ASP A 160 1.68 3.09 -34.44
N PRO A 161 2.97 2.79 -34.17
CA PRO A 161 4.09 3.36 -34.93
C PRO A 161 4.08 3.04 -36.44
N ALA A 162 3.39 1.97 -36.88
CA ALA A 162 3.25 1.67 -38.30
C ALA A 162 2.23 2.60 -39.00
N VAL A 163 1.22 3.07 -38.26
CA VAL A 163 0.19 4.00 -38.75
C VAL A 163 0.64 5.44 -38.57
N ASN A 164 1.28 5.74 -37.45
CA ASN A 164 1.68 7.09 -37.06
C ASN A 164 3.04 7.03 -36.35
N PRO A 165 4.16 7.01 -37.11
CA PRO A 165 5.49 6.87 -36.54
C PRO A 165 5.85 8.10 -35.68
N PRO A 166 6.58 7.93 -34.55
CA PRO A 166 7.00 9.05 -33.70
C PRO A 166 8.23 9.81 -34.25
N LEU A 167 8.92 9.22 -35.25
CA LEU A 167 10.11 9.71 -35.95
C LEU A 167 10.26 8.86 -37.22
N GLY A 168 10.78 9.40 -38.32
CA GLY A 168 11.17 8.58 -39.48
C GLY A 168 12.31 7.60 -39.18
N ASP A 169 12.51 6.63 -40.06
CA ASP A 169 13.52 5.56 -39.90
C ASP A 169 14.49 5.45 -41.09
N ALA A 170 14.39 6.35 -42.08
CA ALA A 170 15.22 6.32 -43.28
C ALA A 170 16.70 6.61 -42.98
N PRO A 171 17.64 5.71 -43.31
CA PRO A 171 19.06 5.97 -43.10
C PRO A 171 19.63 6.83 -44.25
N LEU A 172 20.40 7.86 -43.88
CA LEU A 172 21.07 8.78 -44.81
C LEU A 172 22.58 8.83 -44.50
N ALA A 173 23.39 8.78 -45.55
CA ALA A 173 24.83 9.02 -45.50
C ALA A 173 25.20 10.29 -46.29
N LEU A 174 26.26 10.98 -45.85
CA LEU A 174 26.82 12.15 -46.52
C LEU A 174 28.32 11.98 -46.69
N ARG A 175 28.82 12.17 -47.92
CA ARG A 175 30.22 12.03 -48.29
C ARG A 175 30.74 13.28 -48.98
N LEU A 176 31.95 13.73 -48.65
CA LEU A 176 32.60 14.84 -49.36
C LEU A 176 32.98 14.40 -50.77
N ARG A 177 32.59 15.19 -51.78
CA ARG A 177 32.86 14.87 -53.19
C ARG A 177 34.28 15.23 -53.58
N HIS A 178 34.82 14.50 -54.55
CA HIS A 178 36.02 14.92 -55.28
C HIS A 178 35.59 15.88 -56.38
N ILE A 179 35.97 17.15 -56.27
CA ILE A 179 35.67 18.16 -57.30
C ILE A 179 36.79 18.09 -58.34
N PHE A 180 36.55 17.39 -59.45
CA PHE A 180 37.49 17.32 -60.58
C PHE A 180 37.41 18.60 -61.42
N VAL A 181 38.54 19.28 -61.63
CA VAL A 181 38.61 20.51 -62.44
C VAL A 181 39.57 20.32 -63.63
N GLY A 182 39.29 19.32 -64.46
CA GLY A 182 39.93 19.10 -65.76
C GLY A 182 41.43 18.78 -65.75
N ASP A 183 41.98 18.63 -66.96
CA ASP A 183 43.42 18.47 -67.19
C ASP A 183 44.16 19.81 -67.03
N ASP A 184 45.34 19.80 -66.40
CA ASP A 184 46.19 21.00 -66.28
C ASP A 184 46.63 21.50 -67.68
N PRO A 185 46.30 22.76 -68.07
CA PRO A 185 46.78 23.35 -69.31
C PRO A 185 48.31 23.40 -69.45
N CYS A 186 49.04 23.23 -68.33
CA CYS A 186 50.49 23.28 -68.23
C CYS A 186 51.17 21.91 -68.07
N ASP A 187 50.44 20.84 -67.71
CA ASP A 187 50.96 19.46 -67.62
C ASP A 187 49.93 18.41 -68.09
N PRO A 188 49.92 18.05 -69.40
CA PRO A 188 49.01 17.03 -69.94
C PRO A 188 49.36 15.58 -69.53
N CYS A 189 50.24 15.38 -68.54
CA CYS A 189 50.52 14.10 -67.90
C CYS A 189 50.05 14.02 -66.44
N ALA A 190 49.58 15.13 -65.85
CA ALA A 190 48.95 15.15 -64.53
C ALA A 190 47.43 15.03 -64.70
N SER A 191 46.88 13.84 -64.44
CA SER A 191 45.45 13.54 -64.63
C SER A 191 44.50 14.23 -63.63
N GLU A 192 45.04 14.91 -62.61
CA GLU A 192 44.27 15.54 -61.56
C GLU A 192 44.95 16.83 -61.08
N MET A 193 44.34 17.98 -61.34
CA MET A 193 44.63 19.22 -60.61
C MET A 193 43.74 19.27 -59.37
N ASN A 194 44.29 18.91 -58.20
CA ASN A 194 43.68 19.28 -56.92
C ASN A 194 43.79 20.80 -56.75
N LEU A 195 42.73 21.52 -57.15
CA LEU A 195 42.51 22.89 -56.70
C LEU A 195 42.35 22.86 -55.17
N ASP A 196 43.12 23.69 -54.47
CA ASP A 196 43.10 23.84 -53.01
C ASP A 196 41.84 24.65 -52.60
N GLU A 197 40.67 24.16 -53.01
CA GLU A 197 39.38 24.70 -52.63
C GLU A 197 39.07 24.31 -51.20
N ARG A 198 39.19 25.31 -50.33
CA ARG A 198 38.85 25.22 -48.92
C ARG A 198 37.42 24.69 -48.73
N ILE A 199 37.34 23.45 -48.22
CA ILE A 199 36.07 22.75 -47.95
C ILE A 199 35.19 23.59 -47.02
N GLY A 200 35.80 24.23 -46.02
CA GLY A 200 35.13 25.09 -45.04
C GLY A 200 34.70 24.37 -43.76
N ASN A 201 34.10 25.12 -42.84
CA ASN A 201 33.62 24.61 -41.55
C ASN A 201 32.17 25.04 -41.34
N TYR A 202 31.24 24.10 -41.43
CA TYR A 202 29.79 24.37 -41.41
C TYR A 202 29.01 23.21 -40.78
N LEU A 203 27.67 23.29 -40.76
CA LEU A 203 26.78 22.27 -40.21
C LEU A 203 25.69 21.95 -41.24
N PHE A 204 25.96 20.97 -42.09
CA PHE A 204 25.05 20.60 -43.16
C PHE A 204 23.81 19.92 -42.59
N ARG A 205 22.62 20.35 -43.04
CA ARG A 205 21.31 19.79 -42.70
C ARG A 205 20.63 19.29 -43.96
N VAL A 206 20.05 18.10 -43.90
CA VAL A 206 19.02 17.63 -44.84
C VAL A 206 17.72 17.51 -44.06
N GLU A 207 16.59 17.95 -44.61
CA GLU A 207 15.28 17.96 -43.94
C GLU A 207 14.16 17.47 -44.88
N VAL A 208 13.24 16.68 -44.33
CA VAL A 208 11.95 16.36 -44.94
C VAL A 208 11.04 17.58 -44.83
N HIS A 209 10.83 18.25 -45.95
CA HIS A 209 9.97 19.43 -46.05
C HIS A 209 8.49 19.06 -46.06
N ASP A 210 8.08 18.11 -46.91
CA ASP A 210 6.69 17.66 -47.02
C ASP A 210 6.60 16.19 -47.47
N LEU A 211 5.49 15.54 -47.14
CA LEU A 211 5.13 14.21 -47.61
C LEU A 211 3.62 14.16 -47.87
N PHE A 212 3.23 14.05 -49.13
CA PHE A 212 1.83 14.09 -49.55
C PHE A 212 1.52 13.02 -50.61
N ARG A 213 0.24 12.87 -50.99
CA ARG A 213 -0.17 12.09 -52.15
C ARG A 213 -0.61 13.02 -53.27
N ASP A 214 -0.22 12.71 -54.50
CA ASP A 214 -0.64 13.46 -55.68
C ASP A 214 -2.02 13.02 -56.21
N GLU A 215 -2.42 13.54 -57.38
CA GLU A 215 -3.69 13.20 -58.04
C GLU A 215 -3.78 11.73 -58.52
N ALA A 216 -2.65 11.06 -58.74
CA ALA A 216 -2.61 9.63 -59.04
C ALA A 216 -2.70 8.76 -57.76
N GLY A 217 -2.45 9.37 -56.59
CA GLY A 217 -2.39 8.73 -55.29
C GLY A 217 -0.97 8.32 -54.87
N ASP A 218 0.04 8.61 -55.69
CA ASP A 218 1.44 8.26 -55.42
C ASP A 218 2.03 9.15 -54.33
N ARG A 219 2.92 8.59 -53.51
CA ARG A 219 3.60 9.29 -52.41
C ARG A 219 4.72 10.19 -52.93
N GLN A 220 4.56 11.48 -52.70
CA GLN A 220 5.51 12.54 -53.06
C GLN A 220 6.27 12.99 -51.80
N LEU A 221 7.58 12.75 -51.78
CA LEU A 221 8.51 13.19 -50.73
C LEU A 221 9.25 14.44 -51.20
N VAL A 222 9.26 15.51 -50.40
CA VAL A 222 10.06 16.71 -50.66
C VAL A 222 11.16 16.82 -49.62
N LEU A 223 12.41 16.93 -50.08
CA LEU A 223 13.59 17.16 -49.24
C LEU A 223 14.20 18.53 -49.55
N LYS A 224 14.78 19.17 -48.56
CA LYS A 224 15.56 20.43 -48.69
C LYS A 224 16.84 20.33 -47.86
N TRP A 225 17.90 21.03 -48.24
CA TRP A 225 19.17 20.98 -47.51
C TRP A 225 19.93 22.31 -47.49
N SER A 226 20.73 22.50 -46.45
CA SER A 226 21.47 23.74 -46.19
C SER A 226 22.81 23.45 -45.50
N ARG A 227 23.89 24.06 -45.99
CA ARG A 227 25.23 24.05 -45.38
C ARG A 227 25.25 24.78 -44.04
N ASP A 228 24.36 25.76 -43.87
CA ASP A 228 24.24 26.62 -42.69
C ASP A 228 23.05 26.22 -41.80
N ASN A 229 22.67 24.94 -41.82
CA ASN A 229 21.59 24.36 -41.00
C ASN A 229 20.20 25.03 -41.17
N GLY A 230 19.99 25.77 -42.26
CA GLY A 230 18.78 26.59 -42.48
C GLY A 230 18.68 27.81 -41.56
N ALA A 231 19.81 28.27 -40.98
CA ALA A 231 19.85 29.34 -39.98
C ALA A 231 19.77 30.77 -40.55
N GLU A 232 20.07 30.96 -41.85
CA GLU A 232 19.97 32.26 -42.51
C GLU A 232 18.51 32.57 -42.87
N ALA A 233 17.82 33.23 -41.93
CA ALA A 233 16.40 33.54 -41.98
C ALA A 233 16.09 34.97 -41.52
N HIS A 234 15.09 35.59 -42.14
CA HIS A 234 14.67 36.98 -41.88
C HIS A 234 13.16 37.18 -42.02
N GLU A 235 12.67 38.33 -41.54
CA GLU A 235 11.37 38.86 -41.97
C GLU A 235 11.37 39.09 -43.48
N ALA A 236 10.34 38.63 -44.19
CA ALA A 236 10.30 38.69 -45.65
C ALA A 236 10.24 40.13 -46.22
N ASP A 237 9.91 41.12 -45.39
CA ASP A 237 9.90 42.55 -45.72
C ASP A 237 11.20 43.29 -45.31
N ASN A 238 12.14 42.62 -44.64
CA ASN A 238 13.34 43.23 -44.07
C ASN A 238 14.55 42.27 -44.16
N VAL A 239 14.99 42.00 -45.40
CA VAL A 239 16.16 41.17 -45.68
C VAL A 239 17.43 42.03 -45.88
N PRO A 240 18.64 41.53 -45.54
CA PRO A 240 19.91 42.21 -45.82
C PRO A 240 20.16 42.41 -47.33
N GLU A 241 20.98 43.41 -47.66
CA GLU A 241 21.37 43.66 -49.06
C GLU A 241 22.10 42.46 -49.67
N GLY A 242 21.55 41.91 -50.77
CA GLY A 242 22.12 40.76 -51.47
C GLY A 242 21.56 39.40 -51.05
N PHE A 243 20.70 39.33 -50.02
CA PHE A 243 19.98 38.10 -49.65
C PHE A 243 19.00 37.62 -50.74
N ASP A 244 18.56 38.55 -51.59
CA ASP A 244 17.71 38.39 -52.77
C ASP A 244 18.46 37.86 -54.01
N ARG A 245 19.76 37.52 -53.90
CA ARG A 245 20.64 37.22 -55.03
C ARG A 245 21.48 35.97 -54.82
N GLY A 246 21.87 35.37 -55.95
CA GLY A 246 22.67 34.15 -56.00
C GLY A 246 21.81 32.91 -56.12
N ASP A 247 22.47 31.77 -56.30
CA ASP A 247 21.85 30.50 -56.66
C ASP A 247 21.34 29.76 -55.41
N TRP A 248 20.33 30.34 -54.76
CA TRP A 248 19.71 29.82 -53.54
C TRP A 248 18.28 29.35 -53.79
N VAL A 249 17.79 28.51 -52.88
CA VAL A 249 16.37 28.18 -52.75
C VAL A 249 15.84 28.94 -51.54
N TRP A 250 14.77 29.71 -51.72
CA TRP A 250 14.11 30.44 -50.64
C TRP A 250 12.87 29.68 -50.18
N GLU A 251 12.79 29.39 -48.88
CA GLU A 251 11.57 28.92 -48.24
C GLU A 251 10.87 30.10 -47.58
N PHE A 252 9.74 30.52 -48.12
CA PHE A 252 8.84 31.46 -47.46
C PHE A 252 7.96 30.71 -46.46
N TYR A 253 7.89 31.19 -45.22
CA TYR A 253 7.18 30.49 -44.14
C TYR A 253 6.44 31.46 -43.20
N ASP A 254 5.64 30.90 -42.32
CA ASP A 254 4.89 31.57 -41.26
C ASP A 254 4.70 30.67 -40.03
N ASP A 255 4.25 31.25 -38.91
CA ASP A 255 3.97 30.53 -37.66
C ASP A 255 3.06 29.31 -37.85
N ALA A 256 2.17 29.32 -38.84
CA ALA A 256 1.22 28.25 -39.10
C ALA A 256 1.86 27.06 -39.83
N SER A 257 2.73 27.33 -40.81
CA SER A 257 3.53 26.30 -41.46
C SER A 257 4.48 25.60 -40.48
N GLU A 258 5.09 26.34 -39.54
CA GLU A 258 5.98 25.78 -38.51
C GLU A 258 5.23 24.99 -37.44
N GLN A 259 3.91 25.16 -37.27
CA GLN A 259 3.11 24.46 -36.26
C GLN A 259 2.44 23.18 -36.76
N THR A 260 2.53 22.81 -38.05
CA THR A 260 1.76 21.67 -38.60
C THR A 260 2.66 20.49 -39.03
N LEU A 261 3.82 20.33 -38.37
CA LEU A 261 4.78 19.25 -38.62
C LEU A 261 4.24 17.86 -38.24
N GLY A 262 4.95 16.83 -38.70
CA GLY A 262 4.56 15.43 -38.54
C GLY A 262 3.39 15.01 -39.45
N ARG A 263 2.79 13.87 -39.12
CA ARG A 263 1.68 13.28 -39.89
C ARG A 263 0.32 13.78 -39.40
N HIS A 264 -0.57 14.02 -40.35
CA HIS A 264 -2.00 14.26 -40.10
C HIS A 264 -2.78 13.12 -40.76
N LEU A 265 -3.72 12.53 -40.02
CA LEU A 265 -4.40 11.29 -40.41
C LEU A 265 -5.74 11.45 -41.19
N PRO A 266 -6.44 12.60 -41.21
CA PRO A 266 -7.60 12.78 -42.09
C PRO A 266 -7.24 12.67 -43.57
N GLU A 267 -8.04 11.93 -44.34
CA GLU A 267 -7.80 11.73 -45.77
C GLU A 267 -8.03 13.03 -46.57
N GLY A 268 -7.25 13.22 -47.64
CA GLY A 268 -7.35 14.40 -48.53
C GLY A 268 -6.92 15.74 -47.91
N TYR A 269 -6.60 15.79 -46.62
CA TYR A 269 -6.08 16.98 -45.96
C TYR A 269 -4.58 17.14 -46.21
N ARG A 270 -4.18 18.29 -46.77
CA ARG A 270 -2.77 18.71 -46.87
C ARG A 270 -2.50 19.82 -45.85
N PRO A 271 -1.63 19.60 -44.85
CA PRO A 271 -1.27 20.65 -43.90
C PRO A 271 -0.53 21.81 -44.58
N ARG A 272 -0.56 22.99 -43.96
CA ARG A 272 0.20 24.16 -44.42
C ARG A 272 1.71 23.88 -44.37
N ARG A 273 2.44 24.22 -45.42
CA ARG A 273 3.90 24.03 -45.53
C ARG A 273 4.53 25.29 -46.08
N GLY A 274 5.79 25.56 -45.73
CA GLY A 274 6.53 26.66 -46.33
C GLY A 274 6.56 26.54 -47.86
N ARG A 275 6.68 27.65 -48.58
CA ARG A 275 6.77 27.64 -50.03
C ARG A 275 8.23 27.75 -50.46
N LEU A 276 8.76 26.65 -51.00
CA LEU A 276 10.06 26.63 -51.67
C LEU A 276 9.97 27.34 -53.04
N SER A 277 10.98 28.15 -53.35
CA SER A 277 11.09 28.88 -54.62
C SER A 277 12.55 29.05 -55.02
N THR A 278 12.83 28.91 -56.32
CA THR A 278 14.15 29.22 -56.93
C THR A 278 14.29 30.68 -57.34
N THR A 279 13.27 31.49 -57.10
CA THR A 279 13.29 32.94 -57.26
C THR A 279 12.84 33.62 -55.97
N PHE A 280 13.42 34.77 -55.66
CA PHE A 280 13.01 35.61 -54.52
C PHE A 280 11.73 36.39 -54.85
N GLU A 281 10.61 35.67 -55.00
CA GLU A 281 9.29 36.23 -55.25
C GLU A 281 8.37 35.93 -54.08
N ARG A 282 7.93 36.99 -53.37
CA ARG A 282 7.08 36.82 -52.18
C ARG A 282 5.72 36.22 -52.56
N PRO A 283 5.27 35.14 -51.89
CA PRO A 283 3.98 34.52 -52.18
C PRO A 283 2.77 35.46 -51.97
N PRO A 284 1.64 35.21 -52.66
CA PRO A 284 0.42 36.00 -52.52
C PRO A 284 -0.18 35.90 -51.12
N GLU A 285 -1.15 36.78 -50.82
CA GLU A 285 -1.91 36.73 -49.57
C GLU A 285 -2.69 35.40 -49.45
N GLY A 286 -2.63 34.78 -48.27
CA GLY A 286 -3.14 33.42 -48.02
C GLY A 286 -2.05 32.34 -47.98
N GLU A 287 -0.96 32.53 -48.72
CA GLU A 287 0.22 31.63 -48.68
C GLU A 287 1.26 32.07 -47.63
N PRO A 288 2.17 31.19 -47.19
CA PRO A 288 3.22 31.54 -46.23
C PRO A 288 4.18 32.58 -46.78
N ARG A 289 4.34 33.67 -46.05
CA ARG A 289 5.04 34.88 -46.54
C ARG A 289 5.53 35.84 -45.44
N ALA A 290 5.46 35.44 -44.17
CA ALA A 290 5.86 36.29 -43.06
C ALA A 290 7.38 36.38 -42.97
N PHE A 291 8.03 35.22 -43.06
CA PHE A 291 9.46 35.04 -42.98
C PHE A 291 10.00 34.36 -44.24
N VAL A 292 11.30 34.42 -44.43
CA VAL A 292 12.01 33.75 -45.51
C VAL A 292 13.34 33.21 -45.01
N ARG A 293 13.73 32.01 -45.44
CA ARG A 293 15.04 31.40 -45.12
C ARG A 293 15.71 30.81 -46.36
N GLN A 294 17.04 30.80 -46.37
CA GLN A 294 17.85 30.26 -47.46
C GLN A 294 18.17 28.77 -47.28
N TRP A 295 18.13 28.06 -48.41
CA TRP A 295 18.52 26.66 -48.58
C TRP A 295 19.45 26.54 -49.80
N ASP A 296 20.35 25.56 -49.77
CA ASP A 296 21.26 25.28 -50.89
C ASP A 296 20.54 24.60 -52.05
N GLY A 297 19.61 23.71 -51.72
CA GLY A 297 18.86 22.93 -52.70
C GLY A 297 17.63 22.25 -52.13
N PHE A 298 16.82 21.71 -53.04
CA PHE A 298 15.66 20.87 -52.72
C PHE A 298 15.42 19.85 -53.84
N LEU A 299 14.68 18.78 -53.54
CA LEU A 299 14.16 17.84 -54.53
C LEU A 299 12.76 17.34 -54.15
N GLN A 300 12.02 16.88 -55.15
CA GLN A 300 10.80 16.11 -55.02
C GLN A 300 11.00 14.73 -55.66
N LEU A 301 10.69 13.69 -54.90
CA LEU A 301 10.82 12.28 -55.26
C LEU A 301 9.43 11.61 -55.20
N ASN A 302 9.04 10.91 -56.27
CA ASN A 302 7.92 9.96 -56.21
C ASN A 302 8.45 8.64 -55.63
N LEU A 303 8.02 8.30 -54.40
CA LEU A 303 8.45 7.11 -53.68
C LEU A 303 7.86 5.80 -54.23
N ASP A 304 6.71 5.86 -54.89
CA ASP A 304 6.00 4.68 -55.41
C ASP A 304 6.48 4.31 -56.82
N ALA A 305 6.76 5.31 -57.66
CA ALA A 305 7.38 5.12 -58.98
C ALA A 305 8.93 5.10 -58.93
N ALA A 306 9.54 5.48 -57.81
CA ALA A 306 10.99 5.60 -57.62
C ALA A 306 11.68 6.51 -58.66
N ILE A 307 11.10 7.69 -58.92
CA ILE A 307 11.63 8.68 -59.87
C ILE A 307 11.75 10.08 -59.27
N LEU A 308 12.81 10.79 -59.67
CA LEU A 308 12.92 12.23 -59.45
C LEU A 308 11.82 12.97 -60.23
N VAL A 309 11.13 13.89 -59.57
CA VAL A 309 10.08 14.73 -60.18
C VAL A 309 10.63 16.11 -60.56
N THR A 310 11.43 16.71 -59.67
CA THR A 310 12.16 17.96 -59.88
C THR A 310 13.19 18.13 -58.78
N GLY A 311 14.24 18.91 -59.01
CA GLY A 311 15.14 19.35 -57.96
C GLY A 311 16.20 20.33 -58.46
N VAL A 312 16.83 21.01 -57.52
CA VAL A 312 17.95 21.92 -57.79
C VAL A 312 18.92 21.87 -56.61
N ASP A 313 20.21 21.98 -56.90
CA ASP A 313 21.25 22.28 -55.91
C ASP A 313 22.11 23.44 -56.43
N ARG A 314 22.13 24.56 -55.71
CA ARG A 314 23.00 25.70 -56.03
C ARG A 314 22.91 26.19 -57.47
N GLY A 315 21.68 26.20 -58.00
CA GLY A 315 21.37 26.62 -59.38
C GLY A 315 21.57 25.55 -60.45
N ALA A 316 22.21 24.42 -60.13
CA ALA A 316 22.26 23.25 -61.01
C ALA A 316 20.96 22.44 -60.88
N GLU A 317 20.30 22.17 -62.00
CA GLU A 317 19.14 21.28 -62.06
C GLU A 317 19.57 19.84 -61.73
N LEU A 318 18.74 19.13 -60.96
CA LEU A 318 18.99 17.74 -60.65
C LEU A 318 18.48 16.84 -61.78
N ASP A 319 19.37 16.07 -62.42
CA ASP A 319 19.07 15.32 -63.63
C ASP A 319 19.86 13.98 -63.67
N PRO A 320 19.18 12.82 -63.81
CA PRO A 320 19.82 11.52 -63.92
C PRO A 320 20.54 11.26 -65.26
N GLU A 321 20.33 12.08 -66.29
CA GLU A 321 21.06 11.98 -67.57
C GLU A 321 22.45 12.65 -67.55
N LEU A 322 22.82 13.31 -66.44
CA LEU A 322 24.15 13.90 -66.25
C LEU A 322 25.25 12.84 -66.08
N ASP A 323 26.51 13.28 -66.17
CA ASP A 323 27.66 12.43 -65.88
C ASP A 323 27.69 12.06 -64.37
N PRO A 324 27.99 10.79 -63.98
CA PRO A 324 28.03 10.38 -62.58
C PRO A 324 28.98 11.15 -61.65
N ASP A 325 29.98 11.85 -62.20
CA ASP A 325 30.86 12.74 -61.43
C ASP A 325 30.43 14.23 -61.49
N ALA A 326 29.37 14.57 -62.22
CA ALA A 326 28.85 15.93 -62.32
C ALA A 326 28.10 16.38 -61.05
N HIS A 327 28.16 17.68 -60.77
CA HIS A 327 27.22 18.37 -59.88
C HIS A 327 25.82 18.37 -60.53
N GLY A 328 24.80 18.00 -59.76
CA GLY A 328 23.42 17.85 -60.21
C GLY A 328 23.02 16.41 -60.56
N TRP A 329 23.98 15.47 -60.67
CA TRP A 329 23.65 14.09 -60.99
C TRP A 329 22.82 13.39 -59.91
N VAL A 330 21.87 12.57 -60.33
CA VAL A 330 20.99 11.78 -59.48
C VAL A 330 20.90 10.34 -59.97
N ASP A 331 20.91 9.38 -59.04
CA ASP A 331 20.60 7.98 -59.32
C ASP A 331 19.59 7.41 -58.31
N ILE A 332 18.79 6.46 -58.77
CA ILE A 332 17.80 5.75 -57.97
C ILE A 332 17.88 4.26 -58.31
N ASP A 333 18.71 3.53 -57.57
CA ASP A 333 18.82 2.07 -57.66
C ASP A 333 18.39 1.39 -56.36
N ALA A 334 17.73 0.23 -56.49
CA ALA A 334 17.32 -0.64 -55.39
C ALA A 334 16.60 0.04 -54.20
N GLY A 335 15.93 1.18 -54.42
CA GLY A 335 15.26 1.94 -53.36
C GLY A 335 16.16 2.88 -52.55
N VAL A 336 17.33 3.23 -53.11
CA VAL A 336 18.27 4.22 -52.57
C VAL A 336 18.38 5.37 -53.57
N LEU A 337 18.15 6.59 -53.10
CA LEU A 337 18.40 7.83 -53.82
C LEU A 337 19.85 8.26 -53.57
N GLN A 338 20.59 8.58 -54.64
CA GLN A 338 21.91 9.19 -54.59
C GLN A 338 21.88 10.53 -55.33
N VAL A 339 22.44 11.59 -54.73
CA VAL A 339 22.44 12.96 -55.28
C VAL A 339 23.81 13.59 -55.11
N ASN A 340 24.39 14.08 -56.20
CA ASN A 340 25.64 14.83 -56.22
C ASN A 340 25.38 16.34 -56.09
N GLY A 341 25.43 16.87 -54.87
CA GLY A 341 25.46 18.32 -54.64
C GLY A 341 26.81 18.97 -54.96
N GLU A 342 26.92 20.29 -54.76
CA GLU A 342 28.11 21.11 -55.07
C GLU A 342 29.38 20.53 -54.40
N ARG A 343 29.25 20.10 -53.13
CA ARG A 343 30.38 19.64 -52.29
C ARG A 343 30.15 18.29 -51.60
N LEU A 344 28.89 17.84 -51.52
CA LEU A 344 28.48 16.64 -50.79
C LEU A 344 27.66 15.72 -51.68
N GLU A 345 27.94 14.43 -51.59
CA GLU A 345 27.09 13.36 -52.08
C GLU A 345 26.14 12.97 -50.95
N LEU A 346 24.84 12.97 -51.26
CA LEU A 346 23.76 12.51 -50.39
C LEU A 346 23.33 11.12 -50.86
N ARG A 347 23.27 10.17 -49.92
CA ARG A 347 22.75 8.81 -50.18
C ARG A 347 21.68 8.46 -49.16
N LEU A 348 20.43 8.30 -49.60
CA LEU A 348 19.25 8.09 -48.76
C LEU A 348 18.52 6.81 -49.17
N ALA A 349 18.41 5.84 -48.26
CA ALA A 349 17.55 4.67 -48.49
C ALA A 349 16.10 5.01 -48.14
N PHE A 350 15.18 4.87 -49.10
CA PHE A 350 13.76 5.23 -48.94
C PHE A 350 12.80 4.05 -49.08
N ALA A 351 13.21 2.93 -49.68
CA ALA A 351 12.36 1.74 -49.79
C ALA A 351 11.96 1.18 -48.42
N ASP A 352 10.66 0.95 -48.25
CA ASP A 352 10.01 0.51 -47.01
C ASP A 352 10.31 1.38 -45.76
N ARG A 353 10.64 2.68 -45.96
CA ARG A 353 10.91 3.63 -44.89
C ARG A 353 9.76 4.61 -44.63
N ALA A 354 9.70 5.06 -43.38
CA ALA A 354 8.85 6.13 -42.91
C ALA A 354 9.59 7.48 -42.92
N PHE A 355 8.88 8.52 -43.36
CA PHE A 355 9.31 9.91 -43.37
C PHE A 355 8.23 10.77 -42.71
N LEU A 356 8.62 11.77 -41.94
CA LEU A 356 7.74 12.78 -41.36
C LEU A 356 8.24 14.19 -41.71
N PRO A 357 7.36 15.13 -42.10
CA PRO A 357 7.73 16.54 -42.23
C PRO A 357 8.33 17.07 -40.91
N GLY A 358 9.55 17.60 -40.98
CA GLY A 358 10.36 17.97 -39.81
C GLY A 358 11.40 16.92 -39.38
N ASP A 359 11.47 15.75 -40.02
CA ASP A 359 12.63 14.85 -39.91
C ASP A 359 13.87 15.50 -40.55
N TYR A 360 15.02 15.43 -39.89
CA TYR A 360 16.26 15.97 -40.43
C TYR A 360 17.50 15.16 -40.04
N TRP A 361 18.55 15.28 -40.85
CA TRP A 361 19.90 14.76 -40.61
C TRP A 361 20.87 15.93 -40.53
N GLN A 362 21.92 15.83 -39.70
CA GLN A 362 22.90 16.89 -39.48
C GLN A 362 24.32 16.35 -39.47
N ALA A 363 25.21 16.97 -40.24
CA ALA A 363 26.62 16.60 -40.38
C ALA A 363 27.54 17.80 -40.17
N ALA A 364 28.49 17.70 -39.25
CA ALA A 364 29.48 18.74 -39.00
C ALA A 364 30.67 18.57 -39.95
N VAL A 365 30.82 19.48 -40.91
CA VAL A 365 31.96 19.50 -41.83
C VAL A 365 33.11 20.32 -41.23
N ARG A 366 34.32 19.75 -41.21
CA ARG A 366 35.50 20.27 -40.51
C ARG A 366 36.76 20.07 -41.36
N GLU A 367 37.03 21.06 -42.21
CA GLU A 367 38.22 21.19 -43.08
C GLU A 367 39.57 20.78 -42.44
N ALA A 368 39.73 20.97 -41.13
CA ALA A 368 40.98 20.64 -40.43
C ALA A 368 41.23 19.12 -40.23
N VAL A 369 40.22 18.26 -40.44
CA VAL A 369 40.27 16.82 -40.17
C VAL A 369 39.57 15.95 -41.22
N GLN A 370 38.87 16.54 -42.18
CA GLN A 370 38.13 15.85 -43.24
C GLN A 370 38.58 16.37 -44.62
N GLY A 371 38.76 15.46 -45.58
CA GLY A 371 39.09 15.74 -46.97
C GLY A 371 38.06 15.18 -47.97
N PRO A 372 38.27 15.38 -49.27
CA PRO A 372 37.45 14.77 -50.31
C PRO A 372 37.44 13.24 -50.19
N GLY A 373 36.25 12.64 -50.31
CA GLY A 373 36.02 11.21 -50.15
C GLY A 373 35.60 10.78 -48.74
N ASP A 374 35.85 11.59 -47.71
CA ASP A 374 35.47 11.25 -46.33
C ASP A 374 33.96 11.31 -46.12
N TYR A 375 33.43 10.34 -45.35
CA TYR A 375 32.05 10.38 -44.85
C TYR A 375 31.95 11.34 -43.66
N VAL A 376 30.99 12.26 -43.74
CA VAL A 376 30.67 13.24 -42.68
C VAL A 376 29.39 12.88 -41.91
N LEU A 377 28.63 11.90 -42.41
CA LEU A 377 27.52 11.22 -41.73
C LEU A 377 27.40 9.79 -42.25
N GLY A 378 27.28 8.82 -41.36
CA GLY A 378 27.26 7.39 -41.72
C GLY A 378 28.54 6.89 -42.37
N ASP A 379 28.41 5.81 -43.16
CA ASP A 379 29.45 5.26 -44.04
C ASP A 379 28.82 4.73 -45.35
N GLU A 380 29.66 4.17 -46.24
CA GLU A 380 29.28 3.62 -47.56
C GLU A 380 28.17 2.55 -47.50
N SER A 381 28.11 1.82 -46.39
CA SER A 381 27.21 0.69 -46.16
C SER A 381 26.10 0.97 -45.15
N VAL A 382 26.30 1.94 -44.24
CA VAL A 382 25.39 2.26 -43.14
C VAL A 382 25.15 3.77 -43.04
N GLY A 383 23.99 4.23 -43.48
CA GLY A 383 23.52 5.59 -43.20
C GLY A 383 22.97 5.73 -41.76
N GLU A 384 22.89 6.97 -41.27
CA GLU A 384 22.29 7.27 -39.96
C GLU A 384 20.79 7.61 -40.08
N PRO A 385 19.94 7.19 -39.13
CA PRO A 385 18.52 7.59 -39.09
C PRO A 385 18.37 9.09 -38.76
N PRO A 386 17.21 9.71 -39.03
CA PRO A 386 17.00 11.13 -38.75
C PRO A 386 17.10 11.42 -37.25
N ARG A 387 17.53 12.64 -36.94
CA ARG A 387 17.56 13.24 -35.59
C ARG A 387 16.44 14.28 -35.41
N GLY A 388 15.35 14.08 -36.16
CA GLY A 388 14.23 14.98 -36.35
C GLY A 388 13.35 15.26 -35.14
N VAL A 389 12.27 16.00 -35.40
CA VAL A 389 11.22 16.28 -34.41
C VAL A 389 10.57 14.98 -33.95
N ARG A 390 10.77 14.62 -32.68
CA ARG A 390 10.16 13.43 -32.10
C ARG A 390 8.74 13.71 -31.61
N HIS A 391 7.76 13.18 -32.33
CA HIS A 391 6.35 13.18 -31.95
C HIS A 391 6.03 12.13 -30.89
N ARG A 392 5.01 12.38 -30.09
CA ARG A 392 4.51 11.49 -29.04
C ARG A 392 2.99 11.53 -29.03
N TYR A 393 2.37 10.36 -29.18
CA TYR A 393 0.93 10.26 -29.37
C TYR A 393 0.22 9.68 -28.14
N LEU A 394 -0.97 10.20 -27.82
CA LEU A 394 -1.86 9.65 -26.80
C LEU A 394 -3.30 9.65 -27.31
N ARG A 395 -3.89 8.47 -27.57
CA ARG A 395 -5.33 8.33 -27.84
C ARG A 395 -6.12 8.86 -26.64
N LEU A 396 -6.99 9.85 -26.87
CA LEU A 396 -7.76 10.58 -25.86
C LEU A 396 -9.17 10.02 -25.67
N GLY A 397 -9.78 9.48 -26.72
CA GLY A 397 -11.15 8.93 -26.71
C GLY A 397 -11.68 8.69 -28.12
N GLU A 398 -12.90 8.17 -28.23
CA GLU A 398 -13.60 7.94 -29.50
C GLU A 398 -14.97 8.59 -29.53
N LEU A 399 -15.38 9.06 -30.70
CA LEU A 399 -16.72 9.57 -30.98
C LEU A 399 -17.51 8.52 -31.75
N ASP A 400 -18.77 8.31 -31.38
CA ASP A 400 -19.70 7.48 -32.15
C ASP A 400 -20.36 8.25 -33.32
N GLY A 401 -21.24 7.58 -34.06
CA GLY A 401 -21.94 8.17 -35.21
C GLY A 401 -22.98 9.24 -34.86
N ASP A 402 -23.39 9.33 -33.59
CA ASP A 402 -24.22 10.43 -33.06
C ASP A 402 -23.34 11.61 -32.59
N GLY A 403 -22.03 11.41 -32.46
CA GLY A 403 -21.04 12.40 -32.05
C GLY A 403 -20.84 12.48 -30.53
N ALA A 404 -21.33 11.48 -29.78
CA ALA A 404 -21.11 11.38 -28.34
C ALA A 404 -19.73 10.78 -28.04
N LEU A 405 -19.12 11.18 -26.92
CA LEU A 405 -17.86 10.62 -26.46
C LEU A 405 -18.14 9.23 -25.86
N VAL A 406 -17.54 8.19 -26.45
CA VAL A 406 -17.66 6.82 -25.94
C VAL A 406 -17.09 6.75 -24.52
N PRO A 407 -17.82 6.17 -23.54
CA PRO A 407 -17.32 6.03 -22.19
C PRO A 407 -15.98 5.30 -22.14
N HIS A 408 -14.97 5.97 -21.58
CA HIS A 408 -13.63 5.42 -21.42
C HIS A 408 -13.66 4.09 -20.62
N SER A 409 -12.86 3.12 -21.04
CA SER A 409 -12.54 1.93 -20.25
C SER A 409 -11.91 2.30 -18.90
N ASP A 410 -11.85 1.35 -17.96
CA ASP A 410 -11.18 1.56 -16.68
C ASP A 410 -9.68 1.90 -16.86
N ALA A 411 -9.00 1.24 -17.79
CA ALA A 411 -7.60 1.53 -18.12
C ALA A 411 -7.38 2.95 -18.68
N GLU A 412 -8.30 3.44 -19.52
CA GLU A 412 -8.27 4.83 -20.01
C GLU A 412 -8.64 5.82 -18.90
N ARG A 413 -9.64 5.52 -18.08
CA ARG A 413 -10.01 6.36 -16.92
C ARG A 413 -8.83 6.55 -15.97
N ARG A 414 -8.10 5.48 -15.63
CA ARG A 414 -6.87 5.56 -14.80
C ARG A 414 -5.75 6.36 -15.46
N ARG A 415 -5.64 6.32 -16.79
CA ARG A 415 -4.69 7.14 -17.58
C ARG A 415 -5.06 8.63 -17.61
N PHE A 416 -6.34 9.00 -17.54
CA PHE A 416 -6.81 10.39 -17.55
C PHE A 416 -7.11 10.98 -16.17
N ASN A 417 -7.39 10.16 -15.17
CA ASN A 417 -7.62 10.57 -13.79
C ASN A 417 -6.43 10.12 -12.95
N PHE A 418 -5.32 10.82 -13.13
CA PHE A 418 -4.04 10.46 -12.54
C PHE A 418 -3.83 11.23 -11.21
N PRO A 419 -3.85 10.55 -10.03
CA PRO A 419 -3.60 11.16 -8.73
C PRO A 419 -2.10 11.16 -8.36
N PRO A 420 -1.65 12.02 -7.41
CA PRO A 420 -0.32 11.92 -6.82
C PRO A 420 -0.12 10.59 -6.03
N LEU A 421 1.12 10.09 -5.86
CA LEU A 421 1.42 8.79 -5.21
C LEU A 421 0.88 8.74 -3.77
N THR A 422 0.76 9.91 -3.14
CA THR A 422 0.19 10.11 -1.80
C THR A 422 -1.34 10.05 -1.74
N ASP A 423 -2.02 10.05 -2.89
CA ASP A 423 -3.48 9.99 -3.09
C ASP A 423 -3.89 8.80 -4.00
N LEU A 424 -2.98 7.84 -4.20
CA LEU A 424 -3.23 6.66 -5.02
C LEU A 424 -4.12 5.66 -4.25
N ALA A 425 -5.36 5.45 -4.73
CA ALA A 425 -6.28 4.49 -4.15
C ALA A 425 -6.26 3.14 -4.90
N ALA A 426 -6.84 2.08 -4.31
CA ALA A 426 -6.94 0.77 -4.95
C ALA A 426 -7.74 0.79 -6.27
N ALA A 427 -8.67 1.73 -6.43
CA ALA A 427 -9.41 1.92 -7.69
C ALA A 427 -8.55 2.52 -8.81
N ASP A 428 -7.47 3.23 -8.47
CA ASP A 428 -6.54 3.83 -9.43
C ASP A 428 -5.46 2.82 -9.91
N VAL A 429 -5.41 1.62 -9.32
CA VAL A 429 -4.45 0.55 -9.66
C VAL A 429 -5.12 -0.54 -10.48
N GLY A 430 -4.61 -0.80 -11.67
CA GLY A 430 -5.13 -1.85 -12.56
C GLY A 430 -4.88 -3.26 -12.03
N PHE A 431 -5.85 -4.14 -12.23
CA PHE A 431 -5.78 -5.55 -11.84
C PHE A 431 -5.78 -6.44 -13.09
N ASN A 432 -4.78 -7.32 -13.19
CA ASN A 432 -4.74 -8.32 -14.26
C ASN A 432 -5.36 -9.62 -13.75
N GLU A 433 -6.65 -9.76 -14.03
CA GLU A 433 -7.49 -10.91 -13.72
C GLU A 433 -6.82 -12.24 -14.19
N ARG A 434 -6.75 -13.24 -13.30
CA ARG A 434 -6.20 -14.59 -13.60
C ARG A 434 -7.07 -15.74 -13.09
N CYS A 435 -8.13 -15.44 -12.36
CA CYS A 435 -9.03 -16.36 -11.71
C CYS A 435 -10.45 -15.75 -11.67
N ASN A 436 -11.10 -15.69 -12.84
CA ASN A 436 -12.44 -15.08 -12.99
C ASN A 436 -13.49 -15.65 -12.02
N ALA A 437 -13.34 -16.92 -11.63
CA ALA A 437 -14.18 -17.56 -10.61
C ALA A 437 -14.07 -16.94 -9.19
N LEU A 438 -13.03 -16.15 -8.94
CA LEU A 438 -12.75 -15.47 -7.67
C LEU A 438 -12.95 -13.94 -7.78
N PHE A 439 -12.48 -13.33 -8.86
CA PHE A 439 -12.47 -11.87 -9.03
C PHE A 439 -13.54 -11.32 -9.99
N GLN A 440 -14.39 -12.18 -10.55
CA GLN A 440 -15.58 -11.82 -11.35
C GLN A 440 -15.35 -10.84 -12.52
N GLY A 441 -14.13 -10.81 -13.08
CA GLY A 441 -13.77 -9.91 -14.18
C GLY A 441 -13.30 -8.51 -13.75
N ALA A 442 -12.92 -8.31 -12.48
CA ALA A 442 -12.38 -7.05 -11.97
C ALA A 442 -11.25 -6.45 -12.84
N GLU A 443 -11.37 -5.16 -13.18
CA GLU A 443 -10.42 -4.40 -14.00
C GLU A 443 -9.38 -3.64 -13.13
N ASN A 444 -9.72 -3.36 -11.87
CA ASN A 444 -8.88 -2.65 -10.89
C ASN A 444 -8.86 -3.34 -9.52
N VAL A 445 -7.90 -2.96 -8.67
CA VAL A 445 -7.66 -3.64 -7.38
C VAL A 445 -8.82 -3.44 -6.40
N GLN A 446 -9.53 -2.31 -6.45
CA GLN A 446 -10.71 -2.10 -5.62
C GLN A 446 -11.81 -3.12 -5.95
N GLN A 447 -12.17 -3.28 -7.22
CA GLN A 447 -13.15 -4.29 -7.65
C GLN A 447 -12.73 -5.72 -7.27
N ALA A 448 -11.43 -6.02 -7.33
CA ALA A 448 -10.91 -7.32 -6.90
C ALA A 448 -11.02 -7.52 -5.38
N LEU A 449 -10.82 -6.48 -4.57
CA LEU A 449 -11.04 -6.52 -3.12
C LEU A 449 -12.51 -6.62 -2.76
N ASP A 450 -13.38 -5.87 -3.45
CA ASP A 450 -14.84 -5.93 -3.26
C ASP A 450 -15.35 -7.35 -3.57
N ALA A 451 -14.90 -7.96 -4.67
CA ALA A 451 -15.21 -9.35 -5.02
C ALA A 451 -14.68 -10.38 -4.00
N LEU A 452 -13.55 -10.11 -3.32
CA LEU A 452 -13.08 -10.94 -2.20
C LEU A 452 -13.95 -10.77 -0.94
N CYS A 453 -14.45 -9.57 -0.66
CA CYS A 453 -15.37 -9.31 0.44
C CYS A 453 -16.73 -9.99 0.25
N ASP A 454 -17.17 -10.17 -1.00
CA ASP A 454 -18.42 -10.88 -1.35
C ASP A 454 -18.29 -12.42 -1.32
N ILE A 455 -17.15 -12.99 -0.87
CA ILE A 455 -16.98 -14.45 -0.72
C ILE A 455 -17.73 -14.97 0.51
N ALA A 456 -19.00 -15.33 0.30
CA ALA A 456 -19.78 -16.14 1.23
C ALA A 456 -19.41 -17.64 1.18
N ALA A 457 -19.85 -18.41 2.18
CA ALA A 457 -19.55 -19.84 2.33
C ALA A 457 -20.09 -20.73 1.18
N GLU A 458 -21.11 -20.27 0.47
CA GLU A 458 -21.67 -20.89 -0.75
C GLU A 458 -20.66 -20.91 -1.91
N HIS A 459 -19.72 -19.96 -1.98
CA HIS A 459 -18.66 -19.93 -2.99
C HIS A 459 -17.52 -20.94 -2.70
N ILE A 460 -17.51 -21.59 -1.53
CA ILE A 460 -16.44 -22.50 -1.10
C ILE A 460 -16.87 -23.96 -1.30
N ALA A 461 -16.51 -24.51 -2.47
CA ALA A 461 -16.79 -25.90 -2.81
C ALA A 461 -16.01 -26.90 -1.94
N TYR A 462 -16.71 -27.78 -1.21
CA TYR A 462 -16.09 -28.80 -0.36
C TYR A 462 -15.94 -30.13 -1.10
N ARG A 463 -14.70 -30.53 -1.39
CA ARG A 463 -14.42 -31.83 -2.03
C ARG A 463 -14.33 -32.93 -0.98
N LEU A 464 -15.39 -33.75 -0.88
CA LEU A 464 -15.43 -34.94 -0.02
C LEU A 464 -14.17 -35.80 -0.20
N PRO A 465 -13.47 -36.18 0.90
CA PRO A 465 -12.29 -37.04 0.81
C PRO A 465 -12.65 -38.45 0.31
N ASP A 466 -11.76 -39.04 -0.49
CA ASP A 466 -11.93 -40.37 -1.08
C ASP A 466 -11.66 -41.45 0.00
N CYS A 467 -12.65 -41.71 0.85
CA CYS A 467 -12.61 -42.68 1.95
C CYS A 467 -12.48 -44.12 1.45
N ARG A 468 -11.30 -44.50 0.95
CA ARG A 468 -11.01 -45.84 0.43
C ARG A 468 -10.84 -46.86 1.56
N GLY A 469 -11.54 -47.97 1.40
CA GLY A 469 -11.66 -49.04 2.39
C GLY A 469 -13.07 -49.04 2.96
N GLY A 470 -13.78 -50.17 2.82
CA GLY A 470 -15.18 -50.34 3.21
C GLY A 470 -15.39 -50.36 4.72
N MET A 471 -15.03 -49.28 5.41
CA MET A 471 -15.51 -49.02 6.76
C MET A 471 -17.01 -48.79 6.69
N GLU A 472 -17.78 -49.73 7.24
CA GLU A 472 -19.24 -49.70 7.19
C GLU A 472 -19.87 -48.55 7.98
N VAL A 473 -19.05 -47.80 8.74
CA VAL A 473 -19.45 -46.76 9.66
C VAL A 473 -18.71 -45.46 9.28
N THR A 474 -19.24 -44.76 8.29
CA THR A 474 -18.91 -43.34 8.03
C THR A 474 -20.16 -42.51 8.26
N VAL A 475 -20.02 -41.26 8.72
CA VAL A 475 -21.16 -40.33 8.90
C VAL A 475 -22.00 -40.23 7.61
N LYS A 476 -21.33 -40.24 6.46
CA LYS A 476 -21.94 -40.32 5.12
C LYS A 476 -22.87 -41.53 4.93
N ARG A 477 -22.50 -42.73 5.40
CA ARG A 477 -23.32 -43.96 5.28
C ARG A 477 -24.41 -44.04 6.35
N LEU A 478 -24.17 -43.51 7.55
CA LEU A 478 -25.18 -43.44 8.62
C LEU A 478 -26.30 -42.44 8.31
N LEU A 479 -25.98 -41.32 7.65
CA LEU A 479 -26.97 -40.34 7.20
C LEU A 479 -27.56 -40.66 5.81
N ALA A 480 -27.13 -41.72 5.12
CA ALA A 480 -27.57 -42.02 3.73
C ALA A 480 -29.05 -42.43 3.61
N GLU A 481 -29.66 -42.95 4.69
CA GLU A 481 -31.10 -43.24 4.75
C GLU A 481 -31.92 -42.00 5.18
N ALA A 482 -31.31 -41.07 5.94
CA ALA A 482 -31.93 -39.81 6.35
C ALA A 482 -31.82 -38.70 5.28
N LEU A 483 -30.78 -38.75 4.45
CA LEU A 483 -30.47 -37.88 3.32
C LEU A 483 -30.44 -38.74 2.06
N ALA A 484 -31.62 -38.95 1.47
CA ALA A 484 -31.89 -40.02 0.50
C ALA A 484 -30.92 -40.07 -0.70
N GLU A 485 -30.11 -41.14 -0.76
CA GLU A 485 -29.18 -41.56 -1.83
C GLU A 485 -28.08 -40.58 -2.26
N ARG A 486 -28.22 -39.28 -2.01
CA ARG A 486 -27.19 -38.26 -2.21
C ARG A 486 -27.37 -37.20 -1.12
N TRP A 487 -26.25 -36.62 -0.68
CA TRP A 487 -26.32 -35.41 0.14
C TRP A 487 -27.05 -34.33 -0.67
N PRO A 488 -28.01 -33.62 -0.05
CA PRO A 488 -28.82 -32.66 -0.76
C PRO A 488 -27.94 -31.50 -1.23
N ASP A 489 -27.95 -31.32 -2.53
CA ASP A 489 -27.59 -30.10 -3.26
C ASP A 489 -28.80 -29.16 -3.05
N ILE A 490 -28.77 -28.32 -2.00
CA ILE A 490 -29.95 -27.61 -1.48
C ILE A 490 -30.29 -26.40 -2.38
N ASP A 491 -29.27 -25.80 -3.01
CA ASP A 491 -29.37 -24.71 -3.96
C ASP A 491 -29.47 -25.17 -5.43
N GLY A 492 -29.05 -26.41 -5.74
CA GLY A 492 -29.25 -27.05 -7.04
C GLY A 492 -28.15 -26.77 -8.06
N ASP A 493 -26.95 -26.39 -7.62
CA ASP A 493 -25.82 -25.99 -8.48
C ASP A 493 -25.00 -27.18 -9.01
N GLY A 494 -25.27 -28.40 -8.52
CA GLY A 494 -24.56 -29.63 -8.88
C GLY A 494 -23.25 -29.87 -8.12
N ARG A 495 -22.96 -29.06 -7.10
CA ARG A 495 -21.79 -29.14 -6.22
C ARG A 495 -22.26 -29.44 -4.79
N LEU A 496 -21.34 -29.31 -3.83
CA LEU A 496 -21.58 -29.47 -2.40
C LEU A 496 -20.78 -28.38 -1.69
N SER A 497 -21.46 -27.39 -1.14
CA SER A 497 -20.82 -26.31 -0.39
C SER A 497 -20.57 -26.73 1.07
N VAL A 498 -19.77 -25.93 1.79
CA VAL A 498 -19.64 -26.08 3.25
C VAL A 498 -20.97 -25.81 3.96
N ARG A 499 -21.85 -24.98 3.36
CA ARG A 499 -23.17 -24.66 3.89
C ARG A 499 -24.12 -25.86 3.83
N ASP A 500 -24.24 -26.54 2.69
CA ASP A 500 -25.08 -27.75 2.57
C ASP A 500 -24.66 -28.82 3.58
N MET A 501 -23.35 -28.90 3.87
CA MET A 501 -22.81 -29.79 4.88
C MET A 501 -23.26 -29.42 6.29
N LEU A 502 -23.16 -28.14 6.66
CA LEU A 502 -23.56 -27.68 7.99
C LEU A 502 -25.07 -27.72 8.16
N ASP A 503 -25.85 -27.26 7.17
CA ASP A 503 -27.31 -27.26 7.19
C ASP A 503 -27.85 -28.71 7.18
N GLY A 504 -27.27 -29.60 6.38
CA GLY A 504 -27.60 -31.04 6.37
C GLY A 504 -27.33 -31.73 7.71
N LEU A 505 -26.19 -31.43 8.35
CA LEU A 505 -25.88 -31.94 9.70
C LEU A 505 -26.82 -31.33 10.75
N LEU A 506 -27.01 -30.01 10.76
CA LEU A 506 -27.85 -29.31 11.75
C LEU A 506 -29.34 -29.68 11.65
N CYS A 507 -29.83 -30.03 10.46
CA CYS A 507 -31.24 -30.39 10.26
C CYS A 507 -31.54 -31.89 10.44
N HIS A 508 -30.55 -32.78 10.32
CA HIS A 508 -30.78 -34.24 10.28
C HIS A 508 -29.93 -35.07 11.25
N LEU A 509 -29.01 -34.48 12.02
CA LEU A 509 -28.23 -35.20 13.04
C LEU A 509 -29.05 -35.40 14.34
N ASP A 510 -29.87 -36.46 14.38
CA ASP A 510 -30.54 -36.87 15.61
C ASP A 510 -29.58 -37.68 16.52
N SER A 511 -29.49 -37.27 17.79
CA SER A 511 -28.83 -38.01 18.86
C SER A 511 -29.30 -39.47 18.99
N ALA A 512 -30.56 -39.76 18.64
CA ALA A 512 -31.12 -41.12 18.66
C ALA A 512 -30.49 -42.07 17.62
N ALA A 513 -29.73 -41.55 16.63
CA ALA A 513 -29.02 -42.36 15.64
C ALA A 513 -27.57 -42.69 16.05
N LEU A 514 -27.06 -42.16 17.16
CA LEU A 514 -25.67 -42.35 17.59
C LEU A 514 -25.50 -43.69 18.33
N PRO A 515 -24.68 -44.64 17.81
CA PRO A 515 -24.50 -45.94 18.43
C PRO A 515 -23.56 -45.88 19.66
N HIS A 516 -23.96 -46.52 20.74
CA HIS A 516 -23.22 -46.67 21.98
C HIS A 516 -23.14 -48.14 22.40
N ASP A 517 -21.95 -48.61 22.77
CA ASP A 517 -21.72 -49.98 23.22
C ASP A 517 -21.80 -50.07 24.74
N VAL A 518 -22.85 -50.72 25.27
CA VAL A 518 -23.03 -50.90 26.73
C VAL A 518 -22.15 -52.07 27.21
N PRO A 519 -21.17 -51.85 28.10
CA PRO A 519 -20.21 -52.88 28.49
C PRO A 519 -20.80 -53.95 29.44
N GLU A 520 -20.16 -55.13 29.46
CA GLU A 520 -20.42 -56.14 30.50
C GLU A 520 -19.92 -55.66 31.87
N CYS A 521 -20.84 -55.37 32.78
CA CYS A 521 -20.52 -55.24 34.21
C CYS A 521 -20.26 -56.65 34.78
N ARG A 522 -19.01 -56.97 35.14
CA ARG A 522 -18.63 -58.25 35.78
C ARG A 522 -18.39 -58.11 37.29
N ASP A 523 -18.39 -59.28 37.94
CA ASP A 523 -18.08 -59.54 39.35
C ASP A 523 -19.06 -59.00 40.40
N GLY A 524 -20.17 -59.73 40.59
CA GLY A 524 -20.90 -59.89 41.87
C GLY A 524 -21.58 -58.66 42.48
N ARG A 525 -21.29 -57.47 41.99
CA ARG A 525 -21.79 -56.18 42.46
C ARG A 525 -23.10 -55.88 41.76
N ARG A 526 -24.15 -55.66 42.55
CA ARG A 526 -25.49 -55.22 42.10
C ARG A 526 -25.30 -53.98 41.22
N SER A 527 -25.60 -54.06 39.93
CA SER A 527 -25.36 -52.96 38.99
C SER A 527 -26.64 -52.20 38.64
N LEU A 528 -26.52 -50.89 38.38
CA LEU A 528 -27.65 -50.06 37.92
C LEU A 528 -28.25 -50.60 36.61
N ARG A 529 -27.39 -51.12 35.73
CA ARG A 529 -27.76 -51.79 34.46
C ARG A 529 -28.74 -52.95 34.67
N GLU A 530 -28.53 -53.77 35.71
CA GLU A 530 -29.41 -54.91 36.03
C GLU A 530 -30.75 -54.45 36.59
N ARG A 531 -30.77 -53.44 37.49
CA ARG A 531 -32.02 -52.92 38.06
C ARG A 531 -32.89 -52.20 37.01
N LEU A 532 -32.27 -51.41 36.12
CA LEU A 532 -32.95 -50.76 34.98
C LEU A 532 -33.19 -51.70 33.76
N ARG A 533 -32.78 -52.98 33.86
CA ARG A 533 -32.92 -54.01 32.81
C ARG A 533 -32.36 -53.58 31.45
N ILE A 534 -31.24 -52.87 31.43
CA ILE A 534 -30.60 -52.39 30.20
C ILE A 534 -29.85 -53.57 29.55
N PRO A 535 -30.13 -53.90 28.27
CA PRO A 535 -29.49 -55.00 27.57
C PRO A 535 -27.98 -54.74 27.36
N VAL A 536 -27.19 -55.80 27.26
CA VAL A 536 -25.76 -55.73 26.92
C VAL A 536 -25.60 -55.76 25.41
N GLY A 537 -24.72 -54.91 24.87
CA GLY A 537 -24.44 -54.81 23.44
C GLY A 537 -24.63 -53.39 22.89
N ARG A 538 -24.64 -53.30 21.56
CA ARG A 538 -24.75 -52.04 20.83
C ARG A 538 -26.19 -51.57 20.79
N THR A 539 -26.46 -50.39 21.34
CA THR A 539 -27.77 -49.73 21.30
C THR A 539 -27.61 -48.25 20.92
N THR A 540 -28.69 -47.52 20.75
CA THR A 540 -28.67 -46.06 20.56
C THR A 540 -28.63 -45.37 21.92
N THR A 541 -27.97 -44.21 22.02
CA THR A 541 -27.86 -43.46 23.28
C THR A 541 -29.22 -43.13 23.93
N ALA A 542 -30.26 -42.93 23.11
CA ALA A 542 -31.59 -42.56 23.59
C ALA A 542 -32.24 -43.60 24.53
N GLU A 543 -32.07 -44.92 24.32
CA GLU A 543 -32.71 -45.91 25.20
C GLU A 543 -32.08 -45.95 26.61
N PRO A 544 -30.74 -46.12 26.78
CA PRO A 544 -30.12 -46.03 28.09
C PRO A 544 -30.34 -44.67 28.76
N LEU A 545 -30.27 -43.57 28.00
CA LEU A 545 -30.43 -42.22 28.54
C LEU A 545 -31.86 -41.96 29.03
N ASN A 546 -32.89 -42.39 28.29
CA ASN A 546 -34.28 -42.27 28.75
C ASN A 546 -34.51 -43.10 30.03
N ARG A 547 -33.97 -44.33 30.14
CA ARG A 547 -34.07 -45.09 31.40
C ARG A 547 -33.25 -44.46 32.54
N LEU A 548 -32.14 -43.79 32.23
CA LEU A 548 -31.33 -43.04 33.20
C LEU A 548 -31.99 -41.72 33.67
N LEU A 549 -32.79 -41.07 32.82
CA LEU A 549 -33.40 -39.77 33.12
C LEU A 549 -34.86 -39.86 33.59
N CYS A 550 -35.63 -40.81 33.07
CA CYS A 550 -37.06 -40.94 33.34
C CYS A 550 -37.38 -42.08 34.32
N ASP A 551 -36.65 -43.19 34.25
CA ASP A 551 -36.93 -44.39 35.05
C ASP A 551 -35.99 -44.57 36.25
N THR A 552 -34.92 -43.77 36.39
CA THR A 552 -33.94 -43.94 37.49
C THR A 552 -34.35 -43.18 38.74
N THR A 553 -35.01 -43.90 39.64
CA THR A 553 -35.23 -43.51 41.04
C THR A 553 -34.19 -44.14 41.97
N ALA A 554 -34.05 -43.64 43.20
CA ALA A 554 -32.94 -44.03 44.08
C ALA A 554 -33.02 -45.49 44.59
N ASP A 555 -34.14 -46.20 44.38
CA ASP A 555 -34.34 -47.62 44.64
C ASP A 555 -33.72 -48.52 43.54
N HIS A 556 -33.24 -47.90 42.47
CA HIS A 556 -32.47 -48.56 41.42
C HIS A 556 -30.96 -48.36 41.61
N LEU A 557 -30.56 -47.32 42.37
CA LEU A 557 -29.16 -47.09 42.76
C LEU A 557 -28.76 -48.07 43.89
N PRO A 558 -27.77 -48.95 43.68
CA PRO A 558 -27.32 -49.91 44.68
C PRO A 558 -26.49 -49.22 45.78
N LEU A 559 -26.69 -49.59 47.04
CA LEU A 559 -25.84 -49.10 48.14
C LEU A 559 -24.53 -49.89 48.20
N GLY A 560 -23.40 -49.21 48.02
CA GLY A 560 -22.07 -49.81 48.15
C GLY A 560 -21.73 -50.13 49.61
N ARG A 561 -21.30 -51.36 49.89
CA ARG A 561 -20.89 -51.84 51.23
C ARG A 561 -19.36 -52.03 51.35
N GLU A 562 -18.58 -51.28 50.57
CA GLU A 562 -17.11 -51.46 50.50
C GLU A 562 -16.34 -50.65 51.57
N THR A 563 -17.04 -49.77 52.29
CA THR A 563 -16.59 -49.05 53.48
C THR A 563 -17.54 -49.36 54.65
N GLU A 564 -17.05 -49.27 55.89
CA GLU A 564 -17.89 -49.48 57.07
C GLU A 564 -19.06 -48.49 57.09
N LEU A 565 -20.28 -49.01 56.90
CA LEU A 565 -21.51 -48.23 57.02
C LEU A 565 -21.82 -47.94 58.49
N CYS A 566 -22.49 -46.83 58.75
CA CYS A 566 -22.93 -46.52 60.12
C CYS A 566 -23.96 -47.56 60.63
N PRO A 567 -24.10 -47.75 61.96
CA PRO A 567 -24.98 -48.78 62.54
C PRO A 567 -26.49 -48.63 62.22
N ASP A 568 -26.87 -47.51 61.60
CA ASP A 568 -28.22 -47.27 61.10
C ASP A 568 -28.48 -47.83 59.70
N LEU A 569 -27.43 -47.93 58.88
CA LEU A 569 -27.50 -48.38 57.48
C LEU A 569 -27.00 -49.81 57.28
N ASP A 570 -26.14 -50.34 58.17
CA ASP A 570 -25.75 -51.75 58.15
C ASP A 570 -26.81 -52.67 58.79
N ARG A 571 -28.00 -52.71 58.18
CA ARG A 571 -29.14 -53.52 58.61
C ARG A 571 -29.59 -54.44 57.47
N GLU A 572 -30.17 -55.59 57.81
CA GLU A 572 -30.86 -56.42 56.82
C GLU A 572 -32.06 -55.64 56.27
N GLY A 573 -32.14 -55.54 54.94
CA GLY A 573 -33.19 -54.80 54.23
C GLY A 573 -32.77 -53.46 53.62
N VAL A 574 -31.60 -52.90 53.96
CA VAL A 574 -31.07 -51.69 53.30
C VAL A 574 -30.18 -52.11 52.13
N GLU A 575 -30.71 -51.98 50.90
CA GLU A 575 -30.05 -52.45 49.67
C GLU A 575 -29.71 -51.33 48.67
N THR A 576 -30.46 -50.24 48.72
CA THR A 576 -30.45 -49.15 47.72
C THR A 576 -30.22 -47.80 48.36
N VAL A 577 -29.92 -46.80 47.53
CA VAL A 577 -29.82 -45.41 47.98
C VAL A 577 -31.18 -44.89 48.46
N GLN A 578 -32.31 -45.36 47.93
CA GLN A 578 -33.64 -45.00 48.48
C GLN A 578 -33.90 -45.66 49.84
N ASP A 579 -33.46 -46.90 50.08
CA ASP A 579 -33.58 -47.51 51.42
C ASP A 579 -32.73 -46.75 52.45
N ALA A 580 -31.52 -46.36 52.03
CA ALA A 580 -30.64 -45.52 52.84
C ALA A 580 -31.23 -44.12 53.07
N LEU A 581 -31.78 -43.48 52.03
CA LEU A 581 -32.45 -42.18 52.13
C LEU A 581 -33.73 -42.26 52.96
N ASN A 582 -34.54 -43.31 52.87
CA ASN A 582 -35.70 -43.50 53.75
C ASN A 582 -35.28 -43.62 55.22
N THR A 583 -34.13 -44.27 55.47
CA THR A 583 -33.51 -44.39 56.79
C THR A 583 -32.90 -43.06 57.27
N LEU A 584 -32.33 -42.27 56.36
CA LEU A 584 -31.70 -40.97 56.64
C LEU A 584 -32.67 -39.78 56.65
N CYS A 585 -33.82 -39.86 55.96
CA CYS A 585 -34.86 -38.83 55.95
C CYS A 585 -35.68 -38.82 57.26
N GLY A 586 -35.49 -39.81 58.13
CA GLY A 586 -35.82 -39.70 59.56
C GLY A 586 -34.90 -38.74 60.34
N ARG A 587 -33.94 -38.09 59.68
CA ARG A 587 -32.89 -37.23 60.24
C ARG A 587 -32.76 -35.94 59.40
N SER A 588 -32.37 -34.84 60.03
CA SER A 588 -32.56 -33.48 59.49
C SER A 588 -31.31 -32.83 58.87
N ALA A 589 -31.49 -32.33 57.63
CA ALA A 589 -30.88 -31.14 56.99
C ALA A 589 -29.45 -31.17 56.37
N GLY A 590 -29.26 -30.38 55.29
CA GLY A 590 -27.97 -29.73 54.94
C GLY A 590 -27.70 -29.36 53.46
N GLY A 591 -27.73 -28.05 53.11
CA GLY A 591 -27.10 -27.45 51.90
C GLY A 591 -28.04 -26.93 50.79
N GLY A 592 -27.87 -25.76 50.17
CA GLY A 592 -27.00 -24.60 50.44
C GLY A 592 -27.30 -23.45 49.45
N CYS A 593 -27.65 -22.25 49.92
CA CYS A 593 -28.07 -21.10 49.07
C CYS A 593 -27.25 -19.83 49.36
N ALA A 594 -27.21 -18.90 48.39
CA ALA A 594 -26.56 -17.59 48.54
C ALA A 594 -27.06 -16.84 49.78
N ARG A 595 -26.14 -16.31 50.61
CA ARG A 595 -26.50 -15.63 51.85
C ARG A 595 -26.68 -14.12 51.60
N VAL A 596 -27.89 -13.64 51.83
CA VAL A 596 -28.23 -12.21 51.76
C VAL A 596 -27.81 -11.54 53.06
N VAL A 597 -27.01 -10.48 52.95
CA VAL A 597 -26.48 -9.71 54.09
C VAL A 597 -27.14 -8.34 54.13
N VAL A 598 -27.69 -7.98 55.29
CA VAL A 598 -28.23 -6.64 55.56
C VAL A 598 -27.20 -5.80 56.35
N PRO A 599 -27.27 -4.46 56.29
CA PRO A 599 -26.39 -3.58 57.07
C PRO A 599 -26.33 -3.97 58.55
N GLY A 600 -25.10 -4.08 59.08
CA GLY A 600 -24.81 -4.54 60.45
C GLY A 600 -24.69 -6.07 60.63
N ASP A 601 -25.18 -6.89 59.71
CA ASP A 601 -25.14 -8.36 59.81
C ASP A 601 -23.89 -8.99 59.16
N LEU A 602 -23.07 -8.19 58.46
CA LEU A 602 -21.85 -8.66 57.77
C LEU A 602 -20.90 -9.37 58.74
N THR A 603 -20.54 -8.71 59.85
CA THR A 603 -19.63 -9.26 60.88
C THR A 603 -20.06 -10.64 61.39
N ARG A 604 -21.37 -10.84 61.63
CA ARG A 604 -21.91 -12.12 62.08
C ARG A 604 -21.83 -13.18 60.97
N THR A 605 -22.24 -12.80 59.76
CA THR A 605 -22.27 -13.71 58.61
C THR A 605 -20.86 -14.18 58.22
N LEU A 606 -19.85 -13.30 58.26
CA LEU A 606 -18.46 -13.67 57.99
C LEU A 606 -17.93 -14.65 59.06
N LYS A 607 -18.15 -14.38 60.35
CA LYS A 607 -17.76 -15.30 61.43
C LYS A 607 -18.39 -16.67 61.28
N GLU A 608 -19.70 -16.74 61.00
CA GLU A 608 -20.39 -18.01 60.75
C GLU A 608 -19.80 -18.80 59.57
N LEU A 609 -19.27 -18.15 58.54
CA LEU A 609 -18.69 -18.81 57.37
C LEU A 609 -17.25 -19.27 57.61
N ILE A 610 -16.46 -18.49 58.35
CA ILE A 610 -15.11 -18.86 58.82
C ILE A 610 -15.21 -20.07 59.77
N ASP A 611 -16.10 -20.01 60.77
CA ASP A 611 -16.35 -21.11 61.73
C ASP A 611 -16.90 -22.39 61.05
N GLN A 612 -17.36 -22.31 59.79
CA GLN A 612 -17.92 -23.42 59.01
C GLN A 612 -16.96 -23.98 57.95
N GLU A 613 -15.73 -23.45 57.83
CA GLU A 613 -14.74 -23.85 56.80
C GLU A 613 -15.38 -23.94 55.39
N ALA A 614 -16.18 -22.94 55.03
CA ALA A 614 -17.07 -23.01 53.87
C ALA A 614 -16.30 -23.12 52.53
N GLU A 615 -16.46 -24.24 51.81
CA GLU A 615 -15.87 -24.43 50.47
C GLU A 615 -16.25 -23.35 49.44
N SER A 616 -17.38 -22.66 49.64
CA SER A 616 -17.90 -21.67 48.69
C SER A 616 -18.66 -20.58 49.42
N ILE A 617 -18.21 -19.33 49.27
CA ILE A 617 -18.79 -18.17 49.93
C ILE A 617 -19.45 -17.29 48.88
N TRP A 618 -20.78 -17.15 48.95
CA TRP A 618 -21.54 -16.19 48.13
C TRP A 618 -22.38 -15.27 49.01
N LEU A 619 -21.98 -14.00 49.04
CA LEU A 619 -22.60 -12.91 49.77
C LEU A 619 -23.30 -11.93 48.83
N CYS A 620 -24.59 -11.69 49.07
CA CYS A 620 -25.38 -10.67 48.37
C CYS A 620 -25.67 -9.51 49.34
N LEU A 621 -24.98 -8.38 49.16
CA LEU A 621 -25.12 -7.22 50.03
C LEU A 621 -26.38 -6.41 49.66
N LYS A 622 -27.26 -6.18 50.63
CA LYS A 622 -28.35 -5.22 50.49
C LYS A 622 -27.85 -3.77 50.61
N PRO A 623 -28.55 -2.79 50.00
CA PRO A 623 -28.18 -1.39 50.11
C PRO A 623 -28.02 -0.90 51.55
N GLY A 624 -26.96 -0.12 51.77
CA GLY A 624 -26.54 0.43 53.06
C GLY A 624 -25.03 0.29 53.27
N GLU A 625 -24.59 0.68 54.46
CA GLU A 625 -23.19 0.64 54.87
C GLU A 625 -22.94 -0.60 55.74
N HIS A 626 -21.89 -1.35 55.42
CA HIS A 626 -21.53 -2.61 56.05
C HIS A 626 -20.14 -2.45 56.68
N GLU A 627 -20.07 -2.41 58.00
CA GLU A 627 -18.79 -2.29 58.70
C GLU A 627 -18.05 -3.63 58.76
N LEU A 628 -16.76 -3.60 58.42
CA LEU A 628 -15.82 -4.70 58.56
C LEU A 628 -14.87 -4.41 59.74
N PRO A 629 -15.00 -5.13 60.87
CA PRO A 629 -14.09 -5.02 61.99
C PRO A 629 -12.73 -5.69 61.69
N PRO A 630 -11.65 -5.31 62.41
CA PRO A 630 -10.32 -5.87 62.21
C PRO A 630 -10.27 -7.39 62.47
N GLY A 631 -9.50 -8.09 61.63
CA GLY A 631 -9.18 -9.53 61.80
C GLY A 631 -10.21 -10.52 61.22
N LEU A 632 -10.95 -10.14 60.18
CA LEU A 632 -11.87 -11.04 59.45
C LEU A 632 -11.41 -11.26 58.00
N ASP A 633 -10.31 -11.99 57.85
CA ASP A 633 -9.87 -12.52 56.56
C ASP A 633 -10.75 -13.71 56.14
N LEU A 634 -10.97 -13.89 54.84
CA LEU A 634 -11.81 -14.97 54.30
C LEU A 634 -10.99 -15.93 53.44
N GLU A 635 -11.07 -17.21 53.78
CA GLU A 635 -10.49 -18.32 53.03
C GLU A 635 -11.63 -19.24 52.56
N ALA A 636 -11.63 -19.66 51.29
CA ALA A 636 -12.61 -20.62 50.76
C ALA A 636 -12.00 -21.58 49.73
N GLY A 637 -12.33 -22.87 49.83
CA GLY A 637 -11.73 -23.91 48.99
C GLY A 637 -12.07 -23.86 47.49
N ARG A 638 -13.03 -23.04 47.05
CA ARG A 638 -13.46 -22.95 45.64
C ARG A 638 -13.64 -21.51 45.15
N HIS A 639 -14.59 -20.75 45.71
CA HIS A 639 -14.84 -19.37 45.29
C HIS A 639 -15.33 -18.45 46.42
N ILE A 640 -14.97 -17.17 46.32
CA ILE A 640 -15.51 -16.06 47.10
C ILE A 640 -16.19 -15.08 46.14
N ARG A 641 -17.51 -14.91 46.28
CA ARG A 641 -18.30 -13.94 45.50
C ARG A 641 -19.00 -12.94 46.42
N ILE A 642 -18.70 -11.66 46.23
CA ILE A 642 -19.37 -10.54 46.92
C ILE A 642 -20.00 -9.63 45.87
N SER A 643 -21.33 -9.56 45.87
CA SER A 643 -22.11 -8.76 44.92
C SER A 643 -22.99 -7.73 45.62
N GLY A 644 -22.92 -6.48 45.19
CA GLY A 644 -23.77 -5.38 45.65
C GLY A 644 -24.87 -4.98 44.66
N ALA A 645 -25.37 -3.75 44.81
CA ALA A 645 -26.38 -3.13 43.95
C ALA A 645 -25.92 -1.75 43.42
N GLY A 646 -24.60 -1.60 43.25
CA GLY A 646 -23.91 -0.39 42.81
C GLY A 646 -23.12 0.28 43.95
N TYR A 647 -21.98 0.89 43.63
CA TYR A 647 -21.03 1.44 44.60
C TYR A 647 -21.58 2.54 45.53
N ARG A 648 -22.62 3.27 45.10
CA ARG A 648 -23.33 4.26 45.95
C ARG A 648 -24.39 3.62 46.85
N ALA A 649 -24.85 2.43 46.51
CA ALA A 649 -25.92 1.73 47.21
C ALA A 649 -25.38 0.78 48.27
N CYS A 650 -24.29 0.05 47.98
CA CYS A 650 -23.65 -0.89 48.91
C CYS A 650 -22.21 -0.42 49.18
N ARG A 651 -21.90 -0.02 50.42
CA ARG A 651 -20.57 0.43 50.85
C ARG A 651 -20.03 -0.51 51.94
N ILE A 652 -18.81 -0.99 51.80
CA ILE A 652 -18.06 -1.70 52.84
C ILE A 652 -17.10 -0.70 53.49
N LEU A 653 -17.19 -0.54 54.81
CA LEU A 653 -16.30 0.30 55.61
C LEU A 653 -15.22 -0.58 56.25
N VAL A 654 -14.00 -0.53 55.70
CA VAL A 654 -12.84 -1.27 56.17
C VAL A 654 -12.11 -0.44 57.22
N ARG A 655 -12.25 -0.86 58.49
CA ARG A 655 -11.49 -0.30 59.63
C ARG A 655 -10.32 -1.19 60.06
N ALA A 656 -9.98 -2.19 59.23
CA ALA A 656 -8.91 -3.15 59.46
C ALA A 656 -7.59 -2.68 58.79
N PRO A 657 -6.40 -2.95 59.37
CA PRO A 657 -5.12 -2.57 58.77
C PRO A 657 -4.80 -3.34 57.48
N LEU A 658 -5.35 -4.53 57.30
CA LEU A 658 -5.40 -5.24 56.02
C LEU A 658 -6.63 -6.16 56.03
N TRP A 659 -7.33 -6.26 54.92
CA TRP A 659 -8.36 -7.28 54.68
C TRP A 659 -7.87 -8.24 53.59
N GLN A 660 -7.86 -9.54 53.87
CA GLN A 660 -7.37 -10.57 52.94
C GLN A 660 -8.51 -11.49 52.49
N LEU A 661 -8.57 -11.75 51.19
CA LEU A 661 -9.47 -12.71 50.56
C LEU A 661 -8.62 -13.75 49.81
N GLU A 662 -8.77 -15.03 50.15
CA GLU A 662 -8.03 -16.13 49.56
C GLU A 662 -8.97 -17.25 49.07
N ALA A 663 -9.02 -17.46 47.75
CA ALA A 663 -9.75 -18.55 47.12
C ALA A 663 -9.22 -18.75 45.68
N PRO A 664 -9.41 -19.94 45.07
CA PRO A 664 -9.07 -20.15 43.66
C PRO A 664 -9.72 -19.13 42.72
N GLU A 665 -10.99 -18.78 42.96
CA GLU A 665 -11.77 -17.78 42.22
C GLU A 665 -12.30 -16.68 43.16
N ILE A 666 -12.06 -15.40 42.84
CA ILE A 666 -12.57 -14.25 43.60
C ILE A 666 -13.32 -13.28 42.69
N GLN A 667 -14.57 -12.97 43.04
CA GLN A 667 -15.44 -12.04 42.31
C GLN A 667 -15.96 -10.90 43.21
N LEU A 668 -15.62 -9.66 42.88
CA LEU A 668 -16.17 -8.44 43.48
C LEU A 668 -16.97 -7.65 42.44
N THR A 669 -18.25 -7.42 42.69
CA THR A 669 -19.17 -6.80 41.71
C THR A 669 -20.06 -5.72 42.32
N ASP A 670 -20.15 -4.55 41.67
CA ASP A 670 -21.12 -3.48 41.95
C ASP A 670 -21.20 -3.02 43.42
N LEU A 671 -20.06 -2.66 44.01
CA LEU A 671 -19.97 -2.21 45.41
C LEU A 671 -18.86 -1.18 45.64
N GLY A 672 -18.93 -0.43 46.75
CA GLY A 672 -17.90 0.52 47.17
C GLY A 672 -17.11 -0.02 48.37
N ILE A 673 -15.81 0.19 48.40
CA ILE A 673 -14.91 -0.16 49.52
C ILE A 673 -14.21 1.11 49.99
N TYR A 674 -14.35 1.41 51.28
CA TYR A 674 -13.91 2.64 51.91
C TYR A 674 -12.96 2.31 53.06
N PHE A 675 -11.73 2.81 53.01
CA PHE A 675 -10.71 2.57 54.03
C PHE A 675 -10.72 3.73 55.04
N GLU A 676 -11.06 3.42 56.30
CA GLU A 676 -11.20 4.40 57.41
C GLU A 676 -10.42 3.94 58.66
N GLY A 677 -9.16 3.49 58.49
CA GLY A 677 -8.29 3.05 59.57
C GLY A 677 -7.08 3.98 59.80
N ASP A 678 -6.64 4.12 61.06
CA ASP A 678 -5.49 4.95 61.44
C ASP A 678 -4.12 4.39 60.97
N GLU A 679 -4.05 3.09 60.64
CA GLU A 679 -2.83 2.40 60.19
C GLU A 679 -3.14 1.47 58.99
N SER A 680 -2.42 1.66 57.89
CA SER A 680 -2.19 0.81 56.69
C SER A 680 -3.40 0.19 55.95
N ALA A 681 -4.64 0.46 56.35
CA ALA A 681 -5.86 -0.17 55.83
C ALA A 681 -5.89 -0.35 54.30
N GLY A 682 -5.87 -1.61 53.84
CA GLY A 682 -5.90 -1.97 52.42
C GLY A 682 -6.58 -3.33 52.15
N LEU A 683 -6.67 -3.71 50.88
CA LEU A 683 -7.26 -4.99 50.44
C LEU A 683 -6.22 -5.86 49.72
N ARG A 684 -6.12 -7.13 50.12
CA ARG A 684 -5.32 -8.16 49.42
C ARG A 684 -6.22 -9.24 48.84
N LEU A 685 -6.06 -9.52 47.55
CA LEU A 685 -6.74 -10.61 46.83
C LEU A 685 -5.70 -11.65 46.40
N THR A 686 -5.89 -12.91 46.83
CA THR A 686 -5.01 -14.05 46.53
C THR A 686 -5.81 -15.15 45.82
N GLY A 687 -5.53 -15.40 44.53
CA GLY A 687 -6.29 -16.38 43.73
C GLY A 687 -5.74 -16.66 42.33
N GLU A 688 -6.26 -17.70 41.65
CA GLU A 688 -5.88 -18.04 40.25
C GLU A 688 -6.73 -17.28 39.21
N ASP A 689 -8.00 -16.97 39.53
CA ASP A 689 -8.93 -16.15 38.72
C ASP A 689 -9.55 -15.03 39.59
N ILE A 690 -9.35 -13.77 39.20
CA ILE A 690 -9.75 -12.60 39.97
C ILE A 690 -10.51 -11.61 39.08
N SER A 691 -11.79 -11.35 39.40
CA SER A 691 -12.65 -10.39 38.71
C SER A 691 -13.13 -9.29 39.65
N VAL A 692 -12.85 -8.04 39.27
CA VAL A 692 -13.26 -6.81 39.97
C VAL A 692 -13.96 -5.91 38.96
N THR A 693 -15.28 -5.77 39.09
CA THR A 693 -16.12 -5.11 38.09
C THR A 693 -17.07 -4.09 38.73
N GLY A 694 -17.02 -2.84 38.29
CA GLY A 694 -17.87 -1.76 38.81
C GLY A 694 -17.61 -1.40 40.29
N VAL A 695 -16.39 -1.65 40.78
CA VAL A 695 -16.02 -1.43 42.19
C VAL A 695 -15.38 -0.04 42.38
N HIS A 696 -15.70 0.62 43.49
CA HIS A 696 -15.15 1.93 43.84
C HIS A 696 -14.33 1.83 45.12
N PHE A 697 -13.01 2.00 45.02
CA PHE A 697 -12.09 2.07 46.14
C PHE A 697 -11.81 3.53 46.50
N GLN A 698 -11.99 3.90 47.76
CA GLN A 698 -11.67 5.23 48.26
C GLN A 698 -10.98 5.15 49.63
N ASP A 699 -9.90 5.93 49.77
CA ASP A 699 -9.18 6.11 51.03
C ASP A 699 -9.61 7.37 51.78
N ALA A 700 -9.34 7.39 53.08
CA ALA A 700 -9.49 8.56 53.94
C ALA A 700 -8.13 9.16 54.35
N HIS A 701 -7.04 8.38 54.31
CA HIS A 701 -5.77 8.77 54.92
C HIS A 701 -4.54 8.48 54.04
N ALA A 702 -3.68 9.51 53.96
CA ALA A 702 -2.41 9.46 53.26
C ALA A 702 -1.35 8.73 54.09
N GLN A 703 -0.84 7.62 53.57
CA GLN A 703 0.30 6.89 54.10
C GLN A 703 1.22 6.49 52.94
N GLU A 704 2.49 6.87 53.04
CA GLU A 704 3.51 6.59 52.04
C GLU A 704 4.18 5.26 52.39
N ASP A 705 3.76 4.16 51.73
CA ASP A 705 4.62 3.03 51.27
C ASP A 705 3.80 1.76 50.92
N GLU A 706 2.58 1.57 51.43
CA GLU A 706 1.76 0.37 51.16
C GLU A 706 0.65 0.59 50.08
N PRO A 707 0.34 -0.45 49.26
CA PRO A 707 -0.70 -0.38 48.24
C PRO A 707 -2.12 -0.37 48.82
N MET A 708 -3.01 0.49 48.31
CA MET A 708 -4.44 0.46 48.66
C MET A 708 -5.11 -0.88 48.28
N VAL A 709 -4.77 -1.43 47.11
CA VAL A 709 -5.19 -2.77 46.67
C VAL A 709 -3.99 -3.58 46.16
N HIS A 710 -3.84 -4.81 46.63
CA HIS A 710 -2.79 -5.75 46.22
C HIS A 710 -3.42 -7.03 45.66
N ILE A 711 -3.18 -7.31 44.38
CA ILE A 711 -3.64 -8.52 43.69
C ILE A 711 -2.43 -9.41 43.43
N ARG A 712 -2.48 -10.67 43.88
CA ARG A 712 -1.39 -11.64 43.75
C ARG A 712 -1.86 -13.08 43.54
N GLY A 713 -0.98 -13.91 42.99
CA GLY A 713 -1.21 -15.35 42.90
C GLY A 713 -1.08 -16.07 44.26
N PRO A 714 -1.66 -17.27 44.39
CA PRO A 714 -1.50 -18.10 45.58
C PRO A 714 -0.06 -18.62 45.69
N GLN A 715 0.52 -18.55 46.89
CA GLN A 715 1.85 -19.12 47.16
C GLN A 715 1.70 -20.49 47.85
N PRO A 716 2.50 -21.51 47.48
CA PRO A 716 3.68 -21.49 46.62
C PRO A 716 3.39 -21.88 45.15
N SER A 717 2.25 -21.45 44.57
CA SER A 717 1.93 -21.83 43.17
C SER A 717 2.96 -21.24 42.19
N ARG A 718 3.29 -22.01 41.16
CA ARG A 718 4.07 -21.53 40.00
C ARG A 718 3.20 -20.96 38.88
N LYS A 719 1.88 -20.84 39.10
CA LYS A 719 0.95 -20.36 38.08
C LYS A 719 0.73 -18.86 38.17
N GLY A 720 0.71 -18.30 39.38
CA GLY A 720 0.37 -16.89 39.58
C GLY A 720 -1.13 -16.62 39.36
N VAL A 721 -1.46 -15.39 39.03
CA VAL A 721 -2.82 -15.02 38.59
C VAL A 721 -2.96 -15.39 37.12
N THR A 722 -3.78 -16.40 36.83
CA THR A 722 -3.98 -16.94 35.48
C THR A 722 -4.97 -16.10 34.66
N ALA A 723 -6.01 -15.60 35.32
CA ALA A 723 -7.00 -14.69 34.75
C ALA A 723 -7.20 -13.49 35.69
N LEU A 724 -7.10 -12.28 35.13
CA LEU A 724 -7.40 -11.02 35.82
C LEU A 724 -8.38 -10.21 34.98
N ARG A 725 -9.52 -9.82 35.56
CA ARG A 725 -10.42 -8.82 34.99
C ARG A 725 -10.59 -7.67 35.96
N LEU A 726 -10.12 -6.49 35.59
CA LEU A 726 -10.32 -5.25 36.32
C LEU A 726 -11.02 -4.26 35.40
N GLU A 727 -12.33 -4.10 35.58
CA GLU A 727 -13.18 -3.40 34.61
C GLU A 727 -14.14 -2.40 35.26
N ASP A 728 -14.36 -1.26 34.58
CA ASP A 728 -15.28 -0.18 34.99
C ASP A 728 -15.13 0.30 36.46
N SER A 729 -13.95 0.09 37.05
CA SER A 729 -13.68 0.32 38.47
C SER A 729 -12.92 1.62 38.71
N ARG A 730 -12.97 2.14 39.94
CA ARG A 730 -12.34 3.42 40.30
C ARG A 730 -11.52 3.33 41.57
N PHE A 731 -10.40 4.04 41.60
CA PHE A 731 -9.42 4.03 42.68
C PHE A 731 -9.06 5.47 43.06
N PHE A 732 -9.40 5.85 44.30
CA PHE A 732 -9.16 7.17 44.89
C PHE A 732 -8.34 7.03 46.18
N PRO A 733 -7.02 6.81 46.09
CA PRO A 733 -6.12 6.55 47.23
C PRO A 733 -5.83 7.77 48.14
N TRP A 734 -6.45 8.92 47.86
CA TRP A 734 -6.42 10.18 48.65
C TRP A 734 -5.12 10.45 49.43
N GLY A 735 -4.02 10.62 48.70
CA GLY A 735 -2.71 10.95 49.25
C GLY A 735 -1.81 9.76 49.59
N ARG A 736 -2.27 8.50 49.43
CA ARG A 736 -1.34 7.38 49.19
C ARG A 736 -0.89 7.42 47.73
N LYS A 737 0.40 7.16 47.51
CA LYS A 737 1.01 7.15 46.18
C LYS A 737 0.66 5.90 45.36
N LEU A 738 0.56 4.74 46.01
CA LEU A 738 0.37 3.44 45.36
C LEU A 738 -1.11 3.00 45.44
N ALA A 739 -1.83 3.14 44.34
CA ALA A 739 -3.25 2.78 44.25
C ALA A 739 -3.45 1.26 44.10
N LEU A 740 -2.61 0.62 43.29
CA LEU A 740 -2.77 -0.78 42.90
C LEU A 740 -1.40 -1.45 42.69
N LEU A 741 -1.19 -2.59 43.34
CA LEU A 741 -0.06 -3.49 43.09
C LEU A 741 -0.57 -4.79 42.45
N LEU A 742 -0.05 -5.10 41.27
CA LEU A 742 -0.30 -6.33 40.52
C LEU A 742 0.96 -7.20 40.56
N GLU A 743 0.92 -8.31 41.28
CA GLU A 743 2.05 -9.22 41.48
C GLU A 743 1.77 -10.59 40.85
N GLN A 744 2.74 -11.16 40.13
CA GLN A 744 2.66 -12.52 39.58
C GLN A 744 1.49 -12.77 38.60
N VAL A 745 1.06 -11.75 37.85
CA VAL A 745 0.05 -11.89 36.77
C VAL A 745 0.74 -12.42 35.50
N SER A 746 0.30 -13.58 35.01
CA SER A 746 1.15 -14.45 34.17
C SER A 746 0.56 -14.91 32.83
N TYR A 747 -0.78 -14.96 32.68
CA TYR A 747 -1.43 -15.52 31.46
C TYR A 747 -2.37 -14.54 30.75
N VAL A 748 -3.51 -14.17 31.33
CA VAL A 748 -4.49 -13.27 30.68
C VAL A 748 -4.93 -12.19 31.65
N GLY A 749 -4.60 -10.94 31.36
CA GLY A 749 -5.04 -9.78 32.15
C GLY A 749 -5.79 -8.77 31.29
N HIS A 750 -6.99 -8.37 31.72
CA HIS A 750 -7.75 -7.26 31.15
C HIS A 750 -7.90 -6.18 32.21
N VAL A 751 -7.31 -5.01 31.96
CA VAL A 751 -7.47 -3.79 32.74
C VAL A 751 -8.15 -2.78 31.83
N ARG A 752 -9.47 -2.60 31.96
CA ARG A 752 -10.27 -1.84 31.00
C ARG A 752 -11.24 -0.83 31.62
N HIS A 753 -11.36 0.35 31.03
CA HIS A 753 -12.34 1.39 31.43
C HIS A 753 -12.22 1.88 32.89
N ASN A 754 -11.04 1.75 33.52
CA ASN A 754 -10.83 2.16 34.91
C ASN A 754 -10.42 3.63 35.03
N TRP A 755 -10.64 4.19 36.22
CA TRP A 755 -10.16 5.52 36.63
C TRP A 755 -9.30 5.39 37.89
N ILE A 756 -7.99 5.61 37.80
CA ILE A 756 -7.01 5.37 38.87
C ILE A 756 -6.21 6.64 39.14
N GLU A 757 -6.51 7.31 40.24
CA GLU A 757 -5.80 8.51 40.72
C GLU A 757 -4.62 8.11 41.62
N GLY A 758 -3.63 7.43 41.05
CA GLY A 758 -2.37 7.10 41.72
C GLY A 758 -1.49 6.16 40.89
N GLU A 759 -0.34 5.75 41.45
CA GLU A 759 0.55 4.81 40.77
C GLU A 759 -0.03 3.38 40.75
N VAL A 760 0.09 2.71 39.61
CA VAL A 760 -0.12 1.27 39.44
C VAL A 760 1.24 0.61 39.25
N HIS A 761 1.60 -0.31 40.15
CA HIS A 761 2.85 -1.07 40.05
C HIS A 761 2.55 -2.47 39.51
N TYR A 762 3.25 -2.88 38.46
CA TYR A 762 3.08 -4.17 37.80
C TYR A 762 4.37 -4.99 37.87
N ASN A 763 4.33 -6.14 38.55
CA ASN A 763 5.44 -7.08 38.67
C ASN A 763 5.08 -8.41 37.97
N PRO A 764 5.56 -8.63 36.73
CA PRO A 764 5.28 -9.85 35.96
C PRO A 764 5.96 -11.09 36.57
N MET A 765 5.38 -12.27 36.35
CA MET A 765 6.07 -13.53 36.68
C MET A 765 7.17 -13.83 35.65
N ILE A 766 8.43 -13.83 36.07
CA ILE A 766 9.58 -14.16 35.21
C ILE A 766 9.93 -15.64 35.35
N ASP A 767 9.70 -16.42 34.29
CA ASP A 767 9.96 -17.86 34.24
C ASP A 767 11.46 -18.17 33.99
N LYS A 768 12.29 -17.83 34.99
CA LYS A 768 13.77 -17.93 35.06
C LYS A 768 14.58 -17.00 34.16
N PRO A 769 15.75 -16.51 34.62
CA PRO A 769 16.73 -15.89 33.73
C PRO A 769 17.28 -16.91 32.73
N VAL A 770 17.31 -16.54 31.45
CA VAL A 770 17.89 -17.36 30.38
C VAL A 770 19.41 -17.25 30.41
N ASP A 771 20.08 -18.40 30.35
CA ASP A 771 21.54 -18.52 30.39
C ASP A 771 22.19 -17.92 29.12
N PRO A 772 22.96 -16.81 29.23
CA PRO A 772 23.52 -16.11 28.06
C PRO A 772 24.57 -16.95 27.31
N ASP A 773 25.21 -17.92 27.97
CA ASP A 773 26.25 -18.74 27.35
C ASP A 773 25.65 -19.75 26.33
N ARG A 774 24.32 -19.95 26.33
CA ARG A 774 23.61 -20.84 25.38
C ARG A 774 23.25 -20.22 24.03
N GLN A 775 23.31 -18.90 23.86
CA GLN A 775 23.01 -18.25 22.58
C GLN A 775 24.24 -17.72 21.82
N GLY A 776 25.46 -17.98 22.32
CA GLY A 776 26.69 -17.65 21.59
C GLY A 776 26.98 -16.14 21.47
N ILE A 777 26.38 -15.32 22.33
CA ILE A 777 26.60 -13.87 22.34
C ILE A 777 27.95 -13.59 23.00
N ALA A 778 28.95 -13.19 22.20
CA ALA A 778 30.27 -12.87 22.69
C ALA A 778 30.27 -11.58 23.53
N ARG A 779 30.70 -11.68 24.80
CA ARG A 779 30.85 -10.52 25.68
C ARG A 779 31.91 -9.56 25.12
N THR A 780 31.49 -8.39 24.67
CA THR A 780 32.41 -7.27 24.41
C THR A 780 32.43 -6.39 25.66
N SER A 781 33.50 -6.47 26.44
CA SER A 781 33.72 -5.52 27.54
C SER A 781 34.14 -4.18 26.95
N ILE A 782 33.45 -3.11 27.33
CA ILE A 782 33.89 -1.73 27.09
C ILE A 782 34.09 -1.08 28.46
N ASP A 783 35.30 -1.22 28.99
CA ASP A 783 35.80 -0.29 30.01
C ASP A 783 35.99 1.09 29.38
N GLY A 784 35.74 2.15 30.17
CA GLY A 784 35.50 3.50 29.65
C GLY A 784 36.70 4.25 29.05
N ASP A 785 36.38 5.36 28.39
CA ASP A 785 37.27 6.45 27.98
C ASP A 785 38.55 6.09 27.19
N ARG A 786 38.39 5.82 25.88
CA ARG A 786 39.00 6.62 24.79
C ARG A 786 38.83 6.05 23.38
N VAL A 787 38.65 6.96 22.41
CA VAL A 787 38.74 6.66 20.96
C VAL A 787 40.20 6.70 20.50
N VAL A 788 40.67 5.64 19.83
CA VAL A 788 41.85 5.68 18.94
C VAL A 788 41.62 4.75 17.73
N LEU A 789 41.83 5.27 16.51
CA LEU A 789 41.81 4.51 15.26
C LEU A 789 43.18 3.86 14.98
N GLY A 790 43.20 2.60 14.52
CA GLY A 790 44.41 1.91 14.09
C GLY A 790 44.15 0.74 13.13
N ARG A 791 44.76 0.78 11.95
CA ARG A 791 44.79 -0.33 10.96
C ARG A 791 45.86 -1.37 11.35
N VAL A 792 45.73 -2.62 10.89
CA VAL A 792 46.68 -3.31 9.95
C VAL A 792 46.48 -4.85 9.85
N ALA A 793 46.34 -5.32 8.60
CA ALA A 793 46.74 -6.58 7.95
C ALA A 793 46.49 -8.01 8.53
N VAL A 794 45.70 -8.79 7.77
CA VAL A 794 46.06 -10.00 6.98
C VAL A 794 47.02 -11.06 7.57
N VAL A 795 46.53 -12.32 7.65
CA VAL A 795 47.27 -13.56 7.29
C VAL A 795 46.33 -14.49 6.50
N VAL A 796 46.86 -15.31 5.59
CA VAL A 796 46.15 -16.16 4.62
C VAL A 796 46.54 -17.64 4.75
N GLY A 797 45.59 -18.56 4.48
CA GLY A 797 45.82 -19.96 4.10
C GLY A 797 45.67 -21.00 5.24
N GLY A 798 45.12 -22.19 5.01
CA GLY A 798 44.46 -22.74 3.80
C GLY A 798 44.22 -24.26 3.90
N GLU A 799 43.26 -24.78 3.12
CA GLU A 799 43.08 -26.20 2.67
C GLU A 799 42.93 -27.31 3.76
N ASP A 800 42.28 -28.46 3.56
CA ASP A 800 41.77 -29.12 2.33
C ASP A 800 40.53 -30.03 2.61
N ARG A 801 40.11 -30.80 1.59
CA ARG A 801 38.79 -31.46 1.41
C ARG A 801 38.51 -32.80 2.14
N ASP A 802 37.20 -33.10 2.15
CA ASP A 802 36.57 -34.34 1.60
C ASP A 802 36.05 -35.51 2.48
N GLU A 803 34.90 -36.03 2.00
CA GLU A 803 34.39 -37.42 2.03
C GLU A 803 33.57 -38.09 3.18
N ARG A 804 32.29 -38.37 2.83
CA ARG A 804 31.56 -39.68 2.86
C ARG A 804 30.85 -40.21 4.13
N ASP A 805 29.52 -40.26 4.00
CA ASP A 805 28.54 -41.30 4.45
C ASP A 805 29.09 -42.76 4.35
N PRO A 806 28.56 -43.82 5.05
CA PRO A 806 27.12 -44.20 4.96
C PRO A 806 26.44 -45.06 6.08
N ALA A 807 25.08 -45.04 6.11
CA ALA A 807 24.18 -46.22 6.27
C ALA A 807 24.05 -46.97 7.65
N PRO A 808 23.14 -47.98 7.83
CA PRO A 808 21.67 -47.94 7.66
C PRO A 808 20.81 -48.83 8.63
N GLU A 809 19.47 -48.87 8.43
CA GLU A 809 18.50 -49.97 8.80
C GLU A 809 18.22 -50.32 10.29
N ARG A 810 17.07 -50.86 10.78
CA ARG A 810 15.74 -51.31 10.24
C ARG A 810 14.71 -51.55 11.39
N ARG A 811 13.39 -51.46 11.09
CA ARG A 811 12.21 -52.10 11.79
C ARG A 811 11.91 -51.65 13.25
N ALA A 812 10.69 -51.70 13.81
CA ALA A 812 9.26 -51.79 13.40
C ALA A 812 8.42 -51.29 14.62
N THR A 813 7.16 -50.83 14.57
CA THR A 813 5.89 -51.62 14.51
C THR A 813 4.63 -50.71 14.61
N THR A 814 3.55 -51.07 13.89
CA THR A 814 2.08 -50.90 14.19
C THR A 814 1.46 -49.63 14.87
N ARG A 815 0.62 -48.90 14.10
CA ARG A 815 -0.85 -48.59 14.27
C ARG A 815 -1.43 -47.95 15.60
N PRO A 816 -2.63 -47.29 15.60
CA PRO A 816 -3.22 -46.29 14.65
C PRO A 816 -4.28 -45.27 15.25
N LEU A 817 -4.96 -44.48 14.37
CA LEU A 817 -6.37 -43.96 14.41
C LEU A 817 -6.90 -42.81 15.34
N LEU A 818 -7.70 -41.92 14.72
CA LEU A 818 -8.94 -41.19 15.15
C LEU A 818 -8.90 -40.17 16.33
N GLY A 819 -9.78 -39.15 16.43
CA GLY A 819 -10.76 -38.58 15.47
C GLY A 819 -12.02 -37.90 16.08
N ALA A 820 -12.31 -36.65 15.67
CA ALA A 820 -13.63 -35.95 15.60
C ALA A 820 -14.47 -35.54 16.86
N ALA A 821 -15.30 -34.49 16.67
CA ALA A 821 -16.31 -33.90 17.58
C ALA A 821 -17.71 -34.62 17.49
N PRO A 822 -18.83 -34.13 18.11
CA PRO A 822 -19.73 -33.14 17.46
C PRO A 822 -20.68 -32.27 18.37
N ILE A 823 -21.61 -31.53 17.72
CA ILE A 823 -22.60 -30.50 18.15
C ILE A 823 -24.05 -31.09 18.30
N PRO A 824 -25.12 -30.42 18.85
CA PRO A 824 -26.03 -29.51 18.06
C PRO A 824 -26.95 -28.45 18.79
N GLY A 825 -27.31 -27.34 18.08
CA GLY A 825 -28.71 -26.82 17.91
C GLY A 825 -29.22 -25.55 18.66
N ILE A 826 -30.40 -24.90 18.43
CA ILE A 826 -31.44 -24.88 17.34
C ILE A 826 -32.37 -23.60 17.43
N ARG A 827 -32.62 -22.89 16.30
CA ARG A 827 -33.78 -22.03 15.80
C ARG A 827 -34.50 -20.87 16.59
N GLY A 828 -34.75 -19.74 15.88
CA GLY A 828 -36.02 -18.96 15.92
C GLY A 828 -36.04 -17.46 15.49
N GLN A 829 -36.81 -17.05 14.45
CA GLN A 829 -37.14 -15.64 14.03
C GLN A 829 -38.69 -15.38 14.12
N PRO A 830 -39.37 -14.26 13.66
CA PRO A 830 -38.96 -12.91 13.15
C PRO A 830 -39.79 -11.67 13.65
N GLY A 831 -39.41 -10.43 13.26
CA GLY A 831 -40.36 -9.46 12.63
C GLY A 831 -40.81 -8.12 13.28
N ASN A 832 -40.17 -7.00 12.88
CA ASN A 832 -40.69 -5.64 12.55
C ASN A 832 -41.28 -4.60 13.57
N ALA A 833 -40.54 -3.48 13.66
CA ALA A 833 -40.93 -2.07 13.38
C ALA A 833 -41.59 -1.14 14.45
N GLY A 834 -40.87 -0.04 14.79
CA GLY A 834 -41.46 1.30 15.00
C GLY A 834 -40.94 2.18 16.17
N GLY A 835 -40.21 3.26 15.86
CA GLY A 835 -40.35 4.57 16.56
C GLY A 835 -39.37 4.99 17.68
N ASP A 836 -38.58 6.04 17.37
CA ASP A 836 -38.06 7.12 18.24
C ASP A 836 -37.00 6.95 19.36
N ALA A 837 -35.98 7.82 19.25
CA ALA A 837 -35.03 8.37 20.25
C ALA A 837 -33.94 7.44 20.86
N PRO A 838 -32.63 7.75 20.63
CA PRO A 838 -31.54 6.91 21.13
C PRO A 838 -31.20 7.19 22.60
N ARG A 839 -31.35 6.18 23.47
CA ARG A 839 -30.69 6.12 24.78
C ARG A 839 -29.58 5.09 24.75
N ARG A 840 -28.35 5.51 25.12
CA ARG A 840 -27.20 4.63 25.25
C ARG A 840 -27.43 3.61 26.37
N GLY A 841 -27.35 2.32 26.04
CA GLY A 841 -27.15 1.22 26.97
C GLY A 841 -25.94 0.41 26.49
N ARG A 842 -25.03 0.06 27.40
CA ARG A 842 -23.94 -0.89 27.13
C ARG A 842 -24.50 -2.30 27.28
N GLU A 843 -24.28 -3.16 26.30
CA GLU A 843 -24.18 -4.60 26.50
C GLU A 843 -22.79 -5.03 25.99
N GLY A 844 -22.15 -5.97 26.67
CA GLY A 844 -20.77 -6.37 26.38
C GLY A 844 -20.71 -7.32 25.20
N GLU A 845 -19.76 -7.10 24.29
CA GLU A 845 -19.41 -8.07 23.26
C GLU A 845 -18.44 -9.10 23.85
N ASP A 846 -18.83 -10.37 23.84
CA ASP A 846 -17.94 -11.49 24.14
C ASP A 846 -16.89 -11.60 23.02
N ILE A 847 -15.62 -11.36 23.36
CA ILE A 847 -14.49 -11.49 22.42
C ILE A 847 -13.96 -12.93 22.48
N GLU A 848 -14.01 -13.64 21.35
CA GLU A 848 -13.44 -14.98 21.21
C GLU A 848 -11.91 -14.98 21.47
N VAL A 849 -11.48 -15.81 22.42
CA VAL A 849 -10.06 -15.96 22.77
C VAL A 849 -9.36 -16.86 21.74
N SER A 850 -8.48 -16.27 20.93
CA SER A 850 -7.57 -17.03 20.07
C SER A 850 -6.50 -17.77 20.90
N PRO A 851 -6.31 -19.10 20.72
CA PRO A 851 -5.40 -19.88 21.56
C PRO A 851 -3.95 -19.78 21.07
N GLY A 852 -3.15 -18.84 21.60
CA GLY A 852 -1.73 -18.79 21.26
C GLY A 852 -0.95 -17.55 21.73
N GLY A 853 -0.76 -17.40 23.04
CA GLY A 853 0.11 -16.36 23.63
C GLY A 853 -0.57 -15.64 24.81
N GLY A 854 0.05 -15.69 25.99
CA GLY A 854 -0.40 -14.91 27.14
C GLY A 854 -0.07 -13.43 26.99
N GLY A 855 -0.89 -12.56 27.57
CA GLY A 855 -0.71 -11.12 27.49
C GLY A 855 -1.59 -10.31 28.43
N VAL A 856 -1.19 -9.06 28.67
CA VAL A 856 -1.94 -8.08 29.47
C VAL A 856 -2.41 -6.95 28.57
N TYR A 857 -3.73 -6.74 28.58
CA TYR A 857 -4.47 -5.77 27.80
C TYR A 857 -4.89 -4.61 28.71
N ILE A 858 -4.31 -3.44 28.48
CA ILE A 858 -4.54 -2.21 29.23
C ILE A 858 -5.25 -1.26 28.26
N GLU A 859 -6.57 -1.11 28.37
CA GLU A 859 -7.36 -0.39 27.35
C GLU A 859 -8.38 0.61 27.92
N ASN A 860 -8.49 1.79 27.30
CA ASN A 860 -9.49 2.82 27.65
C ASN A 860 -9.47 3.27 29.14
N ASN A 861 -8.33 3.18 29.83
CA ASN A 861 -8.21 3.61 31.23
C ASN A 861 -7.72 5.06 31.34
N VAL A 862 -8.03 5.71 32.47
CA VAL A 862 -7.31 6.90 32.95
C VAL A 862 -6.51 6.47 34.18
N ILE A 863 -5.19 6.54 34.09
CA ILE A 863 -4.27 6.09 35.15
C ILE A 863 -3.24 7.18 35.37
N GLU A 864 -3.09 7.66 36.61
CA GLU A 864 -2.10 8.70 36.92
C GLU A 864 -0.69 8.25 36.53
N ARG A 865 -0.23 7.07 36.98
CA ARG A 865 1.05 6.53 36.52
C ARG A 865 1.06 5.01 36.47
N TRP A 866 1.62 4.44 35.40
CA TRP A 866 1.94 3.01 35.34
C TRP A 866 3.44 2.79 35.57
N VAL A 867 3.82 1.84 36.40
CA VAL A 867 5.22 1.49 36.70
C VAL A 867 5.41 -0.02 36.59
N SER A 868 6.23 -0.45 35.64
CA SER A 868 6.62 -1.87 35.51
C SER A 868 7.87 -2.15 36.34
N LEU A 869 7.79 -3.11 37.26
CA LEU A 869 8.88 -3.54 38.14
C LEU A 869 9.54 -4.82 37.58
N MET A 870 10.84 -4.99 37.77
CA MET A 870 11.56 -6.24 37.47
C MET A 870 12.52 -6.58 38.61
N GLU A 871 12.61 -7.87 38.98
CA GLU A 871 13.47 -8.34 40.08
C GLU A 871 14.97 -8.13 39.83
N SER A 872 15.40 -7.91 38.58
CA SER A 872 16.81 -7.76 38.17
C SER A 872 17.41 -6.36 38.38
N GLY A 873 17.03 -5.64 39.45
CA GLY A 873 17.83 -4.59 40.10
C GLY A 873 18.30 -3.34 39.32
N LEU A 874 18.05 -3.22 38.01
CA LEU A 874 18.81 -2.32 37.12
C LEU A 874 18.02 -1.20 36.43
N VAL A 875 16.70 -1.07 36.68
CA VAL A 875 15.93 0.11 36.24
C VAL A 875 16.10 1.27 37.23
N ARG A 876 17.35 1.67 37.50
CA ARG A 876 17.71 2.85 38.32
C ARG A 876 18.64 3.85 37.64
N ARG A 877 19.09 3.60 36.39
CA ARG A 877 20.01 4.47 35.63
C ARG A 877 19.80 4.47 34.10
N ASN A 878 18.56 4.38 33.63
CA ASN A 878 18.20 4.52 32.19
C ASN A 878 18.89 3.55 31.21
N ILE A 879 19.36 2.39 31.68
CA ILE A 879 20.06 1.37 30.89
C ILE A 879 19.46 -0.01 31.21
N LEU A 880 19.00 -0.74 30.19
CA LEU A 880 18.87 -2.19 30.25
C LEU A 880 20.28 -2.79 30.10
N GLU A 881 20.75 -3.56 31.09
CA GLU A 881 22.02 -4.30 30.96
C GLU A 881 21.84 -5.72 30.38
N GLY A 882 20.65 -6.04 29.85
CA GLY A 882 20.37 -7.30 29.16
C GLY A 882 18.92 -7.45 28.70
N GLN A 883 18.68 -8.45 27.85
CA GLN A 883 17.35 -8.77 27.30
C GLN A 883 16.33 -9.17 28.38
N VAL A 884 15.09 -8.69 28.23
CA VAL A 884 13.96 -9.13 29.07
C VAL A 884 13.59 -10.57 28.69
N ALA A 885 13.79 -11.52 29.60
CA ALA A 885 13.46 -12.92 29.39
C ALA A 885 12.01 -13.23 29.78
N GLY A 886 11.13 -13.42 28.80
CA GLY A 886 9.75 -13.88 29.01
C GLY A 886 8.79 -13.43 27.90
N PRO A 887 7.74 -14.21 27.57
CA PRO A 887 6.83 -13.91 26.46
C PRO A 887 5.71 -12.93 26.85
N VAL A 888 5.99 -11.94 27.71
CA VAL A 888 4.96 -11.00 28.18
C VAL A 888 4.61 -10.02 27.06
N LEU A 889 3.49 -10.28 26.39
CA LEU A 889 2.84 -9.33 25.48
C LEU A 889 2.10 -8.28 26.31
N LEU A 890 2.48 -7.01 26.16
CA LEU A 890 1.73 -5.87 26.67
C LEU A 890 1.02 -5.19 25.50
N ASN A 891 -0.31 -5.10 25.58
CA ASN A 891 -1.13 -4.36 24.62
C ASN A 891 -1.77 -3.16 25.35
N VAL A 892 -1.34 -1.95 25.00
CA VAL A 892 -1.68 -0.72 25.72
C VAL A 892 -2.40 0.22 24.75
N GLN A 893 -3.73 0.31 24.82
CA GLN A 893 -4.52 1.02 23.81
C GLN A 893 -5.47 2.08 24.38
N HIS A 894 -5.53 3.26 23.77
CA HIS A 894 -6.55 4.30 24.05
C HIS A 894 -6.62 4.77 25.53
N ASN A 895 -5.53 4.64 26.29
CA ASN A 895 -5.47 5.09 27.69
C ASN A 895 -5.00 6.55 27.81
N ALA A 896 -5.22 7.17 28.97
CA ALA A 896 -4.57 8.42 29.38
C ALA A 896 -3.62 8.16 30.57
N PHE A 897 -2.36 8.61 30.44
CA PHE A 897 -1.30 8.47 31.46
C PHE A 897 -0.63 9.80 31.78
N ALA A 898 -0.17 10.02 33.03
CA ALA A 898 0.76 11.11 33.30
C ALA A 898 2.19 10.77 32.85
N VAL A 899 2.98 11.82 32.69
CA VAL A 899 4.42 11.78 32.42
C VAL A 899 5.17 10.90 33.45
N GLY A 900 6.23 10.21 33.01
CA GLY A 900 7.02 9.32 33.85
C GLY A 900 6.47 7.90 34.04
N SER A 901 5.43 7.50 33.32
CA SER A 901 4.98 6.10 33.24
C SER A 901 6.00 5.21 32.51
N SER A 902 6.11 3.93 32.91
CA SER A 902 7.06 2.96 32.35
C SER A 902 6.44 1.59 32.04
N PHE A 903 6.56 1.17 30.78
CA PHE A 903 6.08 -0.13 30.28
C PHE A 903 7.27 -1.02 29.93
N ILE A 904 7.30 -2.25 30.47
CA ILE A 904 8.37 -3.22 30.24
C ILE A 904 7.75 -4.60 29.92
N GLY A 905 8.09 -5.14 28.74
CA GLY A 905 7.58 -6.43 28.27
C GLY A 905 8.42 -7.04 27.14
N GLY A 906 8.17 -8.31 26.83
CA GLY A 906 8.84 -9.03 25.75
C GLY A 906 8.41 -8.55 24.36
N GLN A 907 7.14 -8.16 24.22
CA GLN A 907 6.59 -7.47 23.06
C GLN A 907 5.62 -6.37 23.55
N LEU A 908 5.75 -5.16 23.03
CA LEU A 908 4.90 -4.02 23.41
C LEU A 908 4.19 -3.44 22.19
N VAL A 909 2.86 -3.43 22.25
CA VAL A 909 1.97 -2.77 21.29
C VAL A 909 1.33 -1.58 21.99
N ALA A 910 1.54 -0.37 21.50
CA ALA A 910 1.01 0.86 22.10
C ALA A 910 0.28 1.72 21.05
N THR A 911 -1.05 1.81 21.13
CA THR A 911 -1.86 2.51 20.11
C THR A 911 -2.85 3.52 20.70
N GLY A 912 -2.86 4.76 20.20
CA GLY A 912 -3.89 5.75 20.53
C GLY A 912 -3.89 6.25 21.98
N ASN A 913 -2.84 6.01 22.76
CA ASN A 913 -2.73 6.52 24.13
C ASN A 913 -2.42 8.02 24.14
N HIS A 914 -2.92 8.70 25.17
CA HIS A 914 -2.66 10.11 25.48
C HIS A 914 -1.73 10.23 26.69
N VAL A 915 -0.82 11.20 26.65
CA VAL A 915 0.03 11.58 27.78
C VAL A 915 -0.37 12.98 28.24
N PHE A 916 -0.55 13.19 29.54
CA PHE A 916 -0.81 14.51 30.11
C PHE A 916 0.32 14.96 31.06
N SER A 917 0.66 16.24 31.03
CA SER A 917 1.63 16.86 31.92
C SER A 917 1.02 17.05 33.31
N ASP A 918 1.61 16.39 34.32
CA ASP A 918 1.42 16.84 35.70
C ASP A 918 2.42 17.98 35.99
N ARG A 919 1.96 19.03 36.67
CA ARG A 919 2.68 20.29 36.88
C ARG A 919 3.76 20.20 37.97
N SER A 920 4.22 19.00 38.30
CA SER A 920 4.92 18.71 39.56
C SER A 920 6.36 18.18 39.42
N HIS A 921 6.83 17.83 38.21
CA HIS A 921 8.15 17.21 38.00
C HIS A 921 8.93 17.83 36.82
N ASP A 922 10.22 18.11 37.05
CA ASP A 922 11.21 18.71 36.12
C ASP A 922 11.60 17.82 34.91
N SER A 923 10.87 16.73 34.62
CA SER A 923 11.19 15.80 33.54
C SER A 923 9.95 15.45 32.71
N SER A 924 9.90 15.94 31.47
CA SER A 924 8.79 15.78 30.51
C SER A 924 8.83 14.47 29.71
N GLU A 925 9.37 13.39 30.29
CA GLU A 925 9.71 12.13 29.60
C GLU A 925 8.75 10.98 29.97
N VAL A 926 8.28 10.23 28.96
CA VAL A 926 7.60 8.92 29.13
C VAL A 926 8.47 7.81 28.55
N TRP A 927 8.59 6.69 29.25
CA TRP A 927 9.56 5.64 28.95
C TRP A 927 8.89 4.36 28.44
N PHE A 928 9.09 4.06 27.16
CA PHE A 928 8.70 2.79 26.55
C PHE A 928 9.95 1.92 26.35
N ILE A 929 10.05 0.79 27.07
CA ILE A 929 11.25 -0.05 27.11
C ILE A 929 10.83 -1.50 26.79
N ALA A 930 11.17 -2.00 25.60
CA ALA A 930 10.77 -3.35 25.15
C ALA A 930 11.80 -3.97 24.20
N ASN A 931 11.84 -5.31 24.14
CA ASN A 931 12.67 -6.03 23.16
C ASN A 931 12.16 -5.84 21.71
N GLN A 932 10.86 -5.61 21.54
CA GLN A 932 10.21 -5.20 20.28
C GLN A 932 9.14 -4.16 20.57
N LEU A 933 9.14 -3.05 19.80
CA LEU A 933 8.27 -1.90 20.02
C LEU A 933 7.46 -1.57 18.75
N ILE A 934 6.13 -1.65 18.86
CA ILE A 934 5.18 -1.18 17.84
C ILE A 934 4.36 -0.07 18.49
N ALA A 935 4.57 1.19 18.09
CA ALA A 935 3.91 2.34 18.71
C ALA A 935 3.33 3.34 17.69
N GLN A 936 2.07 3.73 17.91
CA GLN A 936 1.37 4.79 17.17
C GLN A 936 0.56 5.64 18.17
N GLY A 937 0.77 6.95 18.19
CA GLY A 937 0.10 7.80 19.18
C GLY A 937 0.15 9.30 18.87
N ASN A 938 -0.63 10.06 19.65
CA ASN A 938 -0.65 11.52 19.60
C ASN A 938 0.02 12.05 20.87
N LEU A 939 1.05 12.87 20.72
CA LEU A 939 1.64 13.62 21.84
C LEU A 939 0.80 14.89 22.09
N ALA A 940 0.69 15.32 23.34
CA ALA A 940 -0.11 16.47 23.72
C ALA A 940 0.49 17.81 23.23
N GLU A 941 -0.32 18.87 23.22
CA GLU A 941 0.00 20.21 22.69
C GLU A 941 1.16 20.94 23.43
N ASP A 942 1.66 20.42 24.55
CA ASP A 942 2.75 21.02 25.33
C ASP A 942 4.12 20.84 24.64
N ARG A 943 4.66 21.95 24.13
CA ARG A 943 5.93 22.07 23.39
C ARG A 943 7.20 21.59 24.10
N GLU A 944 7.12 21.17 25.36
CA GLU A 944 8.26 20.71 26.17
C GLU A 944 8.30 19.17 26.32
N SER A 945 7.36 18.45 25.69
CA SER A 945 7.23 16.98 25.78
C SER A 945 8.19 16.24 24.83
N GLU A 946 9.34 15.74 25.30
CA GLU A 946 10.21 14.84 24.51
C GLU A 946 9.92 13.36 24.84
N ALA A 947 9.51 12.59 23.82
CA ALA A 947 9.47 11.14 23.92
C ALA A 947 10.82 10.54 23.50
N ARG A 948 11.48 9.81 24.41
CA ARG A 948 12.78 9.16 24.16
C ARG A 948 12.65 7.64 24.15
N TYR A 949 13.29 7.02 23.18
CA TYR A 949 13.25 5.58 22.93
C TYR A 949 14.67 5.02 22.94
N SER A 950 14.93 3.98 23.73
CA SER A 950 16.15 3.17 23.62
C SER A 950 15.78 1.75 23.21
N ALA A 951 16.34 1.32 22.08
CA ALA A 951 16.32 -0.07 21.63
C ALA A 951 17.78 -0.54 21.53
N GLU A 952 18.09 -1.74 22.00
CA GLU A 952 19.44 -2.29 21.85
C GLU A 952 19.83 -2.41 20.37
N SER A 953 21.10 -2.14 20.08
CA SER A 953 21.68 -2.00 18.73
C SER A 953 21.67 -3.28 17.86
N HIS A 954 21.07 -4.36 18.35
CA HIS A 954 20.93 -5.64 17.66
C HIS A 954 19.48 -6.05 17.33
N ALA A 955 18.48 -5.19 17.62
CA ALA A 955 17.05 -5.42 17.30
C ALA A 955 16.56 -4.67 16.04
N VAL A 956 17.45 -4.44 15.06
CA VAL A 956 17.12 -3.67 13.84
C VAL A 956 16.35 -4.54 12.83
N ALA A 957 15.02 -4.63 13.00
CA ALA A 957 14.13 -5.22 11.98
C ALA A 957 12.69 -4.66 11.96
N ASN A 958 12.06 -4.38 13.11
CA ASN A 958 10.60 -4.14 13.19
C ASN A 958 10.17 -2.97 14.11
N ASN A 959 10.92 -1.87 14.15
CA ASN A 959 10.52 -0.67 14.91
C ASN A 959 9.80 0.33 14.00
N LEU A 960 8.46 0.25 13.97
CA LEU A 960 7.61 1.25 13.33
C LEU A 960 7.14 2.27 14.38
N LEU A 961 7.56 3.52 14.22
CA LEU A 961 7.18 4.66 15.04
C LEU A 961 6.52 5.72 14.14
N ASN A 962 5.30 6.10 14.46
CA ASN A 962 4.60 7.17 13.74
C ASN A 962 3.85 8.07 14.75
N PHE A 963 4.31 9.31 14.88
CA PHE A 963 3.75 10.32 15.77
C PHE A 963 3.30 11.53 14.96
N ARG A 964 2.07 11.98 15.20
CA ARG A 964 1.61 13.30 14.74
C ARG A 964 1.75 14.30 15.89
N ALA A 965 2.43 15.39 15.62
CA ALA A 965 2.27 16.63 16.38
C ALA A 965 1.06 17.39 15.82
N PHE A 966 0.35 18.12 16.69
CA PHE A 966 -0.67 19.11 16.32
C PHE A 966 -0.09 20.53 16.39
#